data_AF-A0A7C6XG98-F1
#
_entry.id   AF-A0A7C6XG98-F1
#
_cell.length_a   1.000
_cell.length_b   1.000
_cell.length_c   1.000
_cell.angle_alpha   90.00
_cell.angle_beta   90.00
_cell.angle_gamma   90.00
#
_symmetry.space_group_name_H-M   'P 1'
#
loop_
_entity.id
_entity.type
_entity.pdbx_description
1 polymer ?
#
loop_
_entity_poly.entity_id
_entity_poly.type
_entity_poly.pdbx_seq_one_letter_code
_entity_poly.pdbx_strand_id
1 'polypeptide(L)'
;MGLITRLFTIASCLLLASVACRAAGAAPAQFEVRLATPGSAKVATPVTLAGPSAPLLRALGLTGNAAGYRLRVHEGAVEIPAQWDARQGKVACSWIAPQGSEGERTFRLTVEPAKKEATAGGVTVSETPETVTVETGLLRVVHSKKNGGFPTSITFLPDGGAFQEFQLNDRVHSRALNRGYFLRNDPQPEVTVESAGPVQAVVRVRARYLDGEGKAPEAGTAATYRYIYYAGLPIFRVEADITQEKIAIWDELHFLEWHFKHDFFTRFALAEPKDEEPRVVEFTNTKKSTSSRGWGALLNDRVTFALSAGHQLVYDGLSDYGRYLHGPWIYNWDTASRSFAASIYAGPSGATPQALAETVMPWMRSGQATASIRVPALEARLARAGAQVKPEDAAGRWLLQYAARSARSLDSLGSALQLLARIEARKVAPARSGARVAIEELPEVKVATDGVLAIGFRREATGWALCSLYHGPTRHEFLDSLSTPPAIWQARVKQPDGKTLDTLSGGPASITVDRAGMPRRLVLRLSWPGELNPTASITLDAGTGLSRWRLSAAKPEGERALWEVDFPVLSGMGSREHPERDTAAVPRSWGQAFPNPTVTLSRHSINYPSAGWTMQYALLYHGNSGLYLGVHDPRAYSKCFTMETLHDAAGGNLAWRVTHYVPDMGKPGQGWTAPYDAVVGTYTGDWYEGSRIYRRFAESTPWLSKGLLAKRKDVGTAIRPLALWMLASGGPETVVPQVKQFHEFFNVPMGVHWYNWHQIPFDDDYPHYFPTKPGFREGVAELKARGIAVMPYINGRLWDVDTADWPAAKPSAAIRADGENYVEEYGSKQKLAPMCPTTPLWQQKMKETVLRLVRDEGVSGVYLDQITAARPALCYNPTHGHPLGGGYHWWSGYRKLLGDIRAELARTHPTAFLTSENNSEPWTDLLEGHLTWTPPLGDLVPMYGVVYGGYTYPFGRQTNRAALDDRNGAAIEFATQFLWGGQLAWLGNIILEPKYRPEAEYLRLLAQTRARCIPYLAEGEMLKPPAIVTPVPEITGKTIWGPHTVVDTMPAVQAVAWRAVDGSVAFFLTNLSTEAQSFTWEIDFARHRLGKAAVIKPLGAKEGMRVVGPRLHRKETLPTRGLLTLIARPVK
;
A
#
# COMPACT_ATOMS: atom_id res chain seq x y z
N MET A 1 64.91 31.41 13.78
CA MET A 1 64.46 31.50 15.19
C MET A 1 62.93 31.37 15.31
N GLY A 2 62.33 30.34 14.70
CA GLY A 2 60.86 30.22 14.59
C GLY A 2 60.33 28.78 14.50
N LEU A 3 61.15 27.79 14.88
CA LEU A 3 60.79 26.36 14.85
C LEU A 3 60.52 25.77 16.24
N ILE A 4 60.72 26.55 17.32
CA ILE A 4 60.59 26.08 18.72
C ILE A 4 59.25 26.47 19.35
N THR A 5 58.45 27.33 18.70
CA THR A 5 57.19 27.85 19.29
C THR A 5 55.92 27.18 18.76
N ARG A 6 56.00 26.19 17.86
CA ARG A 6 54.82 25.44 17.35
C ARG A 6 54.60 24.06 17.98
N LEU A 7 55.48 23.65 18.90
CA LEU A 7 55.36 22.37 19.62
C LEU A 7 54.68 22.49 21.00
N PHE A 8 54.28 23.69 21.43
CA PHE A 8 53.74 23.93 22.78
C PHE A 8 52.27 24.39 22.87
N THR A 9 51.46 24.19 21.82
CA THR A 9 50.00 24.49 21.88
C THR A 9 49.13 23.33 21.34
N ILE A 10 49.63 22.10 21.48
CA ILE A 10 48.85 20.85 21.32
C ILE A 10 48.93 19.98 22.60
N ALA A 11 49.69 20.41 23.62
CA ALA A 11 49.97 19.61 24.82
C ALA A 11 49.17 20.00 26.10
N SER A 12 48.20 20.92 26.05
CA SER A 12 47.52 21.42 27.27
C SER A 12 46.00 21.23 27.34
N CYS A 13 45.39 20.47 26.42
CA CYS A 13 44.02 19.91 26.62
C CYS A 13 43.99 18.37 26.60
N LEU A 14 45.15 17.71 26.55
CA LEU A 14 45.31 16.25 26.64
C LEU A 14 46.02 15.79 27.92
N LEU A 15 46.23 16.69 28.89
CA LEU A 15 46.97 16.40 30.12
C LEU A 15 46.13 16.54 31.42
N LEU A 16 44.85 16.18 31.36
CA LEU A 16 44.00 15.91 32.54
C LEU A 16 43.19 14.61 32.41
N ALA A 17 43.64 13.65 31.58
CA ALA A 17 43.03 12.32 31.49
C ALA A 17 44.02 11.19 31.13
N SER A 18 45.29 11.26 31.56
CA SER A 18 46.27 10.21 31.22
C SER A 18 47.35 9.93 32.26
N VAL A 19 47.06 10.07 33.56
CA VAL A 19 47.89 9.50 34.65
C VAL A 19 46.99 8.90 35.72
N ALA A 20 46.35 7.77 35.39
CA ALA A 20 45.92 6.69 36.28
C ALA A 20 45.12 5.67 35.45
N CYS A 21 45.83 4.76 34.76
CA CYS A 21 45.35 3.42 34.35
C CYS A 21 46.42 2.74 33.49
N ARG A 22 47.58 2.46 34.08
CA ARG A 22 48.33 1.24 33.72
C ARG A 22 47.99 0.24 34.81
N ALA A 23 47.45 -0.91 34.40
CA ALA A 23 47.11 -2.07 35.24
C ALA A 23 46.07 -1.82 36.36
N ALA A 24 44.83 -1.51 35.99
CA ALA A 24 43.65 -1.79 36.82
C ALA A 24 42.50 -2.12 35.87
N GLY A 25 41.78 -3.23 36.12
CA GLY A 25 40.74 -3.74 35.23
C GLY A 25 39.73 -2.66 34.85
N ALA A 26 39.46 -2.51 33.55
CA ALA A 26 38.41 -1.61 33.08
C ALA A 26 37.11 -1.95 33.81
N ALA A 27 36.52 -0.97 34.51
CA ALA A 27 35.27 -1.16 35.22
C ALA A 27 34.18 -1.62 34.24
N PRO A 28 33.29 -2.55 34.64
CA PRO A 28 32.19 -3.00 33.79
C PRO A 28 31.33 -1.82 33.34
N ALA A 29 31.09 -1.70 32.03
CA ALA A 29 30.22 -0.67 31.47
C ALA A 29 28.84 -1.23 31.16
N GLN A 30 27.79 -0.43 31.37
CA GLN A 30 26.41 -0.90 31.30
C GLN A 30 25.58 -0.10 30.31
N PHE A 31 24.67 -0.81 29.64
CA PHE A 31 23.57 -0.24 28.89
C PHE A 31 22.33 -1.11 29.05
N GLU A 32 21.17 -0.57 28.69
CA GLU A 32 19.90 -1.27 28.77
C GLU A 32 19.41 -1.63 27.38
N VAL A 33 18.69 -2.74 27.26
CA VAL A 33 17.91 -3.07 26.07
C VAL A 33 16.46 -3.16 26.48
N ARG A 34 15.60 -2.45 25.75
CA ARG A 34 14.16 -2.63 25.84
C ARG A 34 13.69 -3.53 24.72
N LEU A 35 12.97 -4.57 25.10
CA LEU A 35 12.36 -5.53 24.19
C LEU A 35 10.84 -5.32 24.23
N ALA A 36 10.26 -5.00 23.08
CA ALA A 36 8.82 -4.92 22.87
C ALA A 36 8.37 -6.08 21.99
N THR A 37 7.44 -6.90 22.49
CA THR A 37 6.87 -8.05 21.78
C THR A 37 5.40 -7.79 21.43
N PRO A 38 4.92 -8.10 20.20
CA PRO A 38 3.51 -7.99 19.87
C PRO A 38 2.69 -9.08 20.59
N GLY A 39 1.99 -8.70 21.67
CA GLY A 39 1.18 -9.61 22.48
C GLY A 39 1.97 -10.50 23.45
N SER A 40 1.25 -11.35 24.20
CA SER A 40 1.79 -12.22 25.26
C SER A 40 2.85 -13.19 24.75
N ALA A 41 4.13 -12.86 24.95
CA ALA A 41 5.23 -13.80 24.79
C ALA A 41 5.19 -14.82 25.94
N LYS A 42 4.27 -15.80 25.84
CA LYS A 42 4.23 -17.00 26.70
C LYS A 42 5.39 -17.96 26.41
N VAL A 43 6.42 -17.52 25.71
CA VAL A 43 7.57 -18.33 25.29
C VAL A 43 8.86 -17.53 25.42
N ALA A 44 9.99 -18.23 25.53
CA ALA A 44 11.29 -17.58 25.49
C ALA A 44 11.50 -16.86 24.14
N THR A 45 12.32 -15.81 24.07
CA THR A 45 12.46 -15.00 22.84
C THR A 45 13.93 -14.73 22.56
N PRO A 46 14.49 -15.22 21.44
CA PRO A 46 15.85 -14.87 21.03
C PRO A 46 15.95 -13.37 20.72
N VAL A 47 17.03 -12.74 21.19
CA VAL A 47 17.35 -11.36 20.89
C VAL A 47 18.79 -11.28 20.40
N THR A 48 18.98 -10.64 19.25
CA THR A 48 20.31 -10.35 18.69
C THR A 48 20.37 -8.89 18.26
N LEU A 49 21.36 -8.16 18.76
CA LEU A 49 21.65 -6.78 18.40
C LEU A 49 23.04 -6.73 17.78
N ALA A 50 23.16 -6.21 16.56
CA ALA A 50 24.44 -6.08 15.87
C ALA A 50 24.75 -4.63 15.49
N GLY A 51 26.04 -4.29 15.45
CA GLY A 51 26.50 -3.02 14.90
C GLY A 51 27.99 -2.81 14.97
N PRO A 52 28.49 -1.64 14.52
CA PRO A 52 29.91 -1.30 14.58
C PRO A 52 30.41 -1.29 16.04
N SER A 53 31.53 -1.96 16.30
CA SER A 53 32.03 -2.14 17.67
C SER A 53 32.62 -0.86 18.27
N ALA A 54 33.32 -0.05 17.47
CA ALA A 54 33.98 1.17 17.95
C ALA A 54 32.99 2.23 18.51
N PRO A 55 31.86 2.54 17.86
CA PRO A 55 30.81 3.38 18.45
C PRO A 55 30.24 2.86 19.76
N LEU A 56 30.01 1.55 19.88
CA LEU A 56 29.51 0.94 21.12
C LEU A 56 30.52 1.13 22.26
N LEU A 57 31.79 0.75 22.04
CA LEU A 57 32.83 0.93 23.05
C LEU A 57 32.95 2.40 23.47
N ARG A 58 32.89 3.34 22.52
CA ARG A 58 32.92 4.79 22.82
C ARG A 58 31.71 5.25 23.64
N ALA A 59 30.50 4.81 23.28
CA ALA A 59 29.28 5.15 24.02
C ALA A 59 29.32 4.65 25.47
N LEU A 60 30.01 3.53 25.70
CA LEU A 60 30.23 2.90 26.99
C LEU A 60 31.46 3.43 27.75
N GLY A 61 32.25 4.33 27.15
CA GLY A 61 33.50 4.82 27.76
C GLY A 61 34.63 3.76 27.82
N LEU A 62 34.54 2.71 27.01
CA LEU A 62 35.51 1.62 26.90
C LEU A 62 36.54 1.88 25.79
N THR A 63 37.73 1.30 25.92
CA THR A 63 38.84 1.44 24.96
C THR A 63 39.44 0.09 24.58
N GLY A 64 40.06 -0.03 23.40
CA GLY A 64 40.75 -1.26 22.96
C GLY A 64 39.93 -2.11 21.97
N ASN A 65 40.34 -3.36 21.78
CA ASN A 65 39.72 -4.28 20.82
C ASN A 65 38.45 -4.93 21.40
N ALA A 66 37.35 -4.90 20.67
CA ALA A 66 36.07 -5.51 21.05
C ALA A 66 36.16 -7.01 21.34
N ALA A 67 37.13 -7.73 20.76
CA ALA A 67 37.40 -9.14 21.06
C ALA A 67 37.92 -9.38 22.49
N GLY A 68 38.38 -8.35 23.20
CA GLY A 68 38.86 -8.43 24.58
C GLY A 68 37.75 -8.35 25.64
N TYR A 69 36.48 -8.31 25.23
CA TYR A 69 35.33 -8.12 26.12
C TYR A 69 34.37 -9.33 26.07
N ARG A 70 33.57 -9.49 27.11
CA ARG A 70 32.43 -10.41 27.20
C ARG A 70 31.15 -9.67 27.59
N LEU A 71 30.01 -10.27 27.28
CA LEU A 71 28.68 -9.76 27.60
C LEU A 71 28.06 -10.54 28.77
N ARG A 72 27.49 -9.81 29.73
CA ARG A 72 26.55 -10.36 30.72
C ARG A 72 25.20 -9.67 30.57
N VAL A 73 24.13 -10.45 30.56
CA VAL A 73 22.76 -9.96 30.45
C VAL A 73 22.03 -10.26 31.75
N HIS A 74 21.33 -9.27 32.30
CA HIS A 74 20.48 -9.47 33.47
C HIS A 74 19.06 -8.98 33.20
N GLU A 75 18.08 -9.71 33.73
CA GLU A 75 16.71 -9.23 33.89
C GLU A 75 16.41 -9.17 35.39
N GLY A 76 16.22 -7.96 35.92
CA GLY A 76 16.18 -7.77 37.37
C GLY A 76 17.48 -8.26 38.03
N ALA A 77 17.38 -9.28 38.89
CA ALA A 77 18.50 -9.90 39.59
C ALA A 77 19.02 -11.19 38.92
N VAL A 78 18.39 -11.65 37.84
CA VAL A 78 18.71 -12.94 37.21
C VAL A 78 19.69 -12.73 36.06
N GLU A 79 20.85 -13.42 36.10
CA GLU A 79 21.79 -13.48 34.96
C GLU A 79 21.28 -14.46 33.91
N ILE A 80 21.25 -14.01 32.65
CA ILE A 80 20.78 -14.77 31.49
C ILE A 80 21.99 -15.14 30.64
N PRO A 81 22.11 -16.40 30.17
CA PRO A 81 23.14 -16.80 29.22
C PRO A 81 23.17 -15.87 28.01
N ALA A 82 24.36 -15.36 27.72
CA ALA A 82 24.57 -14.35 26.69
C ALA A 82 25.80 -14.69 25.86
N GLN A 83 25.85 -14.14 24.65
CA GLN A 83 26.89 -14.35 23.68
C GLN A 83 27.35 -13.01 23.11
N TRP A 84 28.67 -12.84 23.01
CA TRP A 84 29.32 -11.66 22.46
C TRP A 84 30.21 -12.08 21.30
N ASP A 85 29.82 -11.69 20.09
CA ASP A 85 30.57 -12.00 18.88
C ASP A 85 31.18 -10.73 18.30
N ALA A 86 32.48 -10.53 18.50
CA ALA A 86 33.22 -9.41 17.91
C ALA A 86 34.10 -9.89 16.74
N ARG A 87 33.70 -9.55 15.50
CA ARG A 87 34.43 -9.95 14.28
C ARG A 87 34.42 -8.81 13.27
N GLN A 88 35.55 -8.60 12.57
CA GLN A 88 35.69 -7.65 11.47
C GLN A 88 35.14 -6.23 11.78
N GLY A 89 35.38 -5.73 13.00
CA GLY A 89 34.93 -4.39 13.40
C GLY A 89 33.43 -4.26 13.73
N LYS A 90 32.66 -5.36 13.70
CA LYS A 90 31.29 -5.46 14.19
C LYS A 90 31.23 -6.23 15.49
N VAL A 91 30.16 -6.01 16.23
CA VAL A 91 29.77 -6.79 17.39
C VAL A 91 28.33 -7.23 17.26
N ALA A 92 28.04 -8.48 17.62
CA ALA A 92 26.69 -8.98 17.86
C ALA A 92 26.55 -9.38 19.34
N CYS A 93 25.47 -8.91 19.97
CA CYS A 93 25.07 -9.21 21.33
C CYS A 93 23.82 -10.09 21.27
N SER A 94 23.90 -11.32 21.76
CA SER A 94 22.81 -12.30 21.66
C SER A 94 22.46 -12.93 23.00
N TRP A 95 21.17 -13.10 23.29
CA TRP A 95 20.65 -13.85 24.44
C TRP A 95 19.26 -14.42 24.13
N ILE A 96 18.78 -15.33 24.96
CA ILE A 96 17.38 -15.79 24.91
C ILE A 96 16.67 -15.20 26.12
N ALA A 97 15.77 -14.25 25.88
CA ALA A 97 14.90 -13.70 26.91
C ALA A 97 14.00 -14.81 27.47
N PRO A 98 13.97 -15.05 28.79
CA PRO A 98 13.10 -16.07 29.41
C PRO A 98 11.62 -15.83 29.11
N GLN A 99 10.76 -16.83 29.29
CA GLN A 99 9.30 -16.65 29.24
C GLN A 99 8.85 -15.61 30.29
N GLY A 100 7.92 -14.71 29.94
CA GLY A 100 7.47 -13.64 30.83
C GLY A 100 6.02 -13.21 30.62
N SER A 101 5.52 -12.35 31.51
CA SER A 101 4.19 -11.71 31.41
C SER A 101 4.17 -10.56 30.39
N GLU A 102 2.98 -10.10 30.00
CA GLU A 102 2.80 -9.02 29.02
C GLU A 102 3.51 -7.70 29.41
N GLY A 103 4.14 -7.04 28.42
CA GLY A 103 4.70 -5.70 28.56
C GLY A 103 6.09 -5.51 27.94
N GLU A 104 6.57 -4.26 27.99
CA GLU A 104 7.94 -3.90 27.63
C GLU A 104 8.90 -4.44 28.70
N ARG A 105 9.91 -5.22 28.28
CA ARG A 105 10.91 -5.81 29.18
C ARG A 105 12.24 -5.09 29.05
N THR A 106 12.93 -4.91 30.18
CA THR A 106 14.23 -4.22 30.22
C THR A 106 15.32 -5.17 30.67
N PHE A 107 16.36 -5.29 29.86
CA PHE A 107 17.54 -6.11 30.13
C PHE A 107 18.74 -5.20 30.37
N ARG A 108 19.49 -5.44 31.44
CA ARG A 108 20.74 -4.75 31.73
C ARG A 108 21.90 -5.54 31.12
N LEU A 109 22.57 -4.94 30.15
CA LEU A 109 23.73 -5.50 29.48
C LEU A 109 24.99 -4.90 30.08
N THR A 110 25.88 -5.75 30.56
CA THR A 110 27.18 -5.37 31.12
C THR A 110 28.29 -5.90 30.22
N VAL A 111 29.15 -5.00 29.74
CA VAL A 111 30.34 -5.32 28.93
C VAL A 111 31.57 -5.21 29.83
N GLU A 112 32.31 -6.30 29.97
CA GLU A 112 33.47 -6.39 30.86
C GLU A 112 34.64 -7.16 30.22
N PRO A 113 35.90 -7.00 30.67
CA PRO A 113 37.04 -7.72 30.11
C PRO A 113 36.87 -9.23 30.17
N ALA A 114 37.16 -9.92 29.06
CA ALA A 114 37.06 -11.37 28.98
C ALA A 114 38.11 -12.06 29.86
N LYS A 115 37.68 -12.92 30.79
CA LYS A 115 38.54 -13.92 31.43
C LYS A 115 38.48 -15.22 30.61
N LYS A 116 39.60 -15.94 30.48
CA LYS A 116 39.62 -17.30 29.90
C LYS A 116 38.84 -18.23 30.81
N GLU A 117 37.56 -18.45 30.50
CA GLU A 117 36.73 -19.50 31.07
C GLU A 117 36.14 -20.30 29.91
N ALA A 118 36.19 -21.62 30.01
CA ALA A 118 35.53 -22.51 29.08
C ALA A 118 34.04 -22.56 29.43
N THR A 119 33.18 -22.02 28.57
CA THR A 119 31.74 -22.16 28.71
C THR A 119 31.32 -23.58 28.32
N ALA A 120 30.82 -24.34 29.28
CA ALA A 120 30.18 -25.64 29.07
C ALA A 120 28.65 -25.46 28.88
N GLY A 121 28.08 -26.15 27.88
CA GLY A 121 26.65 -26.09 27.54
C GLY A 121 26.33 -24.98 26.52
N GLY A 122 25.79 -25.36 25.35
CA GLY A 122 25.56 -24.44 24.24
C GLY A 122 25.17 -25.10 22.93
N VAL A 123 24.92 -24.30 21.88
CA VAL A 123 24.76 -24.81 20.51
C VAL A 123 26.09 -25.43 20.07
N THR A 124 26.07 -26.68 19.62
CA THR A 124 27.26 -27.33 19.07
C THR A 124 27.24 -27.24 17.55
N VAL A 125 28.40 -26.93 16.97
CA VAL A 125 28.57 -26.89 15.51
C VAL A 125 29.72 -27.81 15.16
N SER A 126 29.48 -28.74 14.23
CA SER A 126 30.51 -29.59 13.66
C SER A 126 30.58 -29.39 12.16
N GLU A 127 31.79 -29.25 11.63
CA GLU A 127 32.04 -29.06 10.22
C GLU A 127 32.80 -30.25 9.64
N THR A 128 32.32 -30.74 8.51
CA THR A 128 33.05 -31.68 7.66
C THR A 128 33.33 -31.01 6.31
N PRO A 129 34.10 -31.62 5.41
CA PRO A 129 34.24 -31.14 4.04
C PRO A 129 32.90 -31.09 3.28
N GLU A 130 31.92 -31.89 3.68
CA GLU A 130 30.66 -32.10 2.96
C GLU A 130 29.45 -31.44 3.63
N THR A 131 29.52 -31.18 4.94
CA THR A 131 28.37 -30.72 5.72
C THR A 131 28.75 -29.76 6.85
N VAL A 132 27.77 -28.96 7.29
CA VAL A 132 27.77 -28.27 8.58
C VAL A 132 26.60 -28.80 9.38
N THR A 133 26.86 -29.35 10.57
CA THR A 133 25.80 -29.85 11.47
C THR A 133 25.70 -28.95 12.68
N VAL A 134 24.49 -28.48 12.98
CA VAL A 134 24.18 -27.64 14.15
C VAL A 134 23.26 -28.42 15.07
N GLU A 135 23.62 -28.55 16.35
CA GLU A 135 22.73 -29.09 17.38
C GLU A 135 22.42 -28.05 18.44
N THR A 136 21.14 -27.84 18.70
CA THR A 136 20.65 -26.87 19.69
C THR A 136 20.23 -27.51 21.01
N GLY A 137 20.26 -28.83 21.10
CA GLY A 137 19.66 -29.60 22.20
C GLY A 137 18.21 -30.05 21.92
N LEU A 138 17.45 -29.32 21.09
CA LEU A 138 16.12 -29.75 20.61
C LEU A 138 16.09 -30.04 19.10
N LEU A 139 16.98 -29.43 18.34
CA LEU A 139 17.10 -29.64 16.89
C LEU A 139 18.52 -30.05 16.54
N ARG A 140 18.65 -31.00 15.63
CA ARG A 140 19.86 -31.24 14.85
C ARG A 140 19.54 -30.93 13.40
N VAL A 141 20.24 -29.95 12.83
CA VAL A 141 20.07 -29.53 11.44
C VAL A 141 21.37 -29.75 10.68
N VAL A 142 21.28 -30.41 9.54
CA VAL A 142 22.42 -30.69 8.67
C VAL A 142 22.29 -29.84 7.41
N HIS A 143 23.28 -28.99 7.16
CA HIS A 143 23.47 -28.30 5.89
C HIS A 143 24.44 -29.07 5.01
N SER A 144 24.12 -29.20 3.73
CA SER A 144 25.09 -29.65 2.74
C SER A 144 26.05 -28.50 2.38
N LYS A 145 27.30 -28.79 2.02
CA LYS A 145 28.22 -27.85 1.36
C LYS A 145 28.15 -27.95 -0.18
N LYS A 146 27.17 -28.69 -0.71
CA LYS A 146 26.89 -28.88 -2.14
C LYS A 146 25.43 -28.51 -2.46
N ASN A 147 25.09 -28.43 -3.74
CA ASN A 147 23.71 -28.34 -4.25
C ASN A 147 22.86 -27.25 -3.54
N GLY A 148 23.35 -26.01 -3.54
CA GLY A 148 22.68 -24.84 -2.96
C GLY A 148 22.98 -24.57 -1.48
N GLY A 149 23.49 -25.55 -0.74
CA GLY A 149 24.03 -25.33 0.61
C GLY A 149 22.99 -25.33 1.74
N PHE A 150 21.77 -25.71 1.39
CA PHE A 150 20.60 -25.66 2.26
C PHE A 150 20.55 -26.77 3.30
N PRO A 151 19.66 -26.66 4.31
CA PRO A 151 19.32 -27.80 5.16
C PRO A 151 18.89 -29.00 4.30
N THR A 152 19.38 -30.19 4.64
CA THR A 152 18.99 -31.46 4.01
C THR A 152 18.36 -32.43 5.00
N SER A 153 18.49 -32.18 6.30
CA SER A 153 17.87 -32.97 7.35
C SER A 153 17.60 -32.10 8.57
N ILE A 154 16.42 -32.24 9.15
CA ILE A 154 16.04 -31.67 10.44
C ILE A 154 15.59 -32.83 11.32
N THR A 155 16.27 -33.01 12.45
CA THR A 155 16.00 -34.05 13.46
C THR A 155 15.59 -33.40 14.77
N PHE A 156 14.52 -33.90 15.38
CA PHE A 156 14.02 -33.49 16.69
C PHE A 156 14.67 -34.32 17.79
N LEU A 157 15.23 -33.66 18.79
CA LEU A 157 15.88 -34.26 19.94
C LEU A 157 15.01 -34.04 21.19
N PRO A 158 14.83 -35.04 22.08
CA PRO A 158 15.47 -36.37 22.09
C PRO A 158 14.72 -37.46 21.30
N ASP A 159 13.49 -37.18 20.84
CA ASP A 159 12.54 -38.19 20.33
C ASP A 159 12.98 -38.91 19.04
N GLY A 160 13.97 -38.36 18.33
CA GLY A 160 14.57 -38.97 17.14
C GLY A 160 13.75 -38.87 15.86
N GLY A 161 12.59 -38.20 15.89
CA GLY A 161 11.84 -37.88 14.68
C GLY A 161 12.68 -37.02 13.72
N ALA A 162 12.68 -37.34 12.43
CA ALA A 162 13.41 -36.56 11.44
C ALA A 162 12.65 -36.56 10.11
N PHE A 163 12.91 -35.54 9.29
CA PHE A 163 12.53 -35.56 7.88
C PHE A 163 13.72 -35.09 7.04
N GLN A 164 14.03 -35.85 5.98
CA GLN A 164 15.28 -35.72 5.20
C GLN A 164 15.04 -35.67 3.67
N GLU A 165 13.79 -35.88 3.24
CA GLU A 165 13.39 -35.97 1.82
C GLU A 165 12.65 -34.71 1.35
N PHE A 166 13.05 -33.55 1.85
CA PHE A 166 12.53 -32.27 1.39
C PHE A 166 13.52 -31.59 0.44
N GLN A 167 13.00 -30.72 -0.42
CA GLN A 167 13.81 -29.94 -1.36
C GLN A 167 13.45 -28.46 -1.25
N LEU A 168 14.46 -27.62 -1.08
CA LEU A 168 14.30 -26.16 -1.15
C LEU A 168 14.34 -25.71 -2.61
N ASN A 169 13.21 -25.19 -3.08
CA ASN A 169 12.95 -24.88 -4.49
C ASN A 169 12.87 -23.39 -4.78
N ASP A 170 13.51 -22.58 -3.93
CA ASP A 170 13.71 -21.16 -4.13
C ASP A 170 14.28 -20.90 -5.54
N ARG A 171 13.50 -20.12 -6.30
CA ARG A 171 13.71 -19.91 -7.73
C ARG A 171 13.43 -18.49 -8.16
N VAL A 172 14.04 -18.13 -9.28
CA VAL A 172 13.57 -17.04 -10.14
C VAL A 172 13.09 -17.61 -11.46
N HIS A 173 12.02 -17.04 -12.01
CA HIS A 173 11.43 -17.50 -13.27
C HIS A 173 11.22 -16.34 -14.24
N SER A 174 11.52 -16.58 -15.52
CA SER A 174 11.20 -15.68 -16.63
C SER A 174 10.32 -16.40 -17.64
N ARG A 175 9.09 -15.89 -17.82
CA ARG A 175 8.14 -16.35 -18.84
C ARG A 175 8.62 -15.96 -20.24
N ALA A 176 9.27 -14.81 -20.39
CA ALA A 176 9.84 -14.37 -21.66
C ALA A 176 10.92 -15.33 -22.17
N LEU A 177 11.72 -15.90 -21.26
CA LEU A 177 12.73 -16.92 -21.57
C LEU A 177 12.17 -18.35 -21.48
N ASN A 178 10.93 -18.51 -21.00
CA ASN A 178 10.33 -19.78 -20.59
C ASN A 178 11.30 -20.65 -19.77
N ARG A 179 11.96 -20.03 -18.79
CA ARG A 179 13.07 -20.65 -18.05
C ARG A 179 13.02 -20.29 -16.56
N GLY A 180 13.23 -21.29 -15.72
CA GLY A 180 13.39 -21.15 -14.27
C GLY A 180 14.82 -21.48 -13.82
N TYR A 181 15.32 -20.73 -12.85
CA TYR A 181 16.64 -20.91 -12.25
C TYR A 181 16.46 -21.16 -10.75
N PHE A 182 17.16 -22.15 -10.20
CA PHE A 182 16.99 -22.64 -8.83
C PHE A 182 18.31 -22.58 -8.07
N LEU A 183 18.25 -22.26 -6.77
CA LEU A 183 19.44 -22.24 -5.91
C LEU A 183 20.00 -23.64 -5.67
N ARG A 184 19.13 -24.66 -5.57
CA ARG A 184 19.50 -26.07 -5.38
C ARG A 184 20.41 -26.63 -6.49
N ASN A 185 20.45 -25.96 -7.64
CA ASN A 185 21.23 -26.39 -8.79
C ASN A 185 22.70 -25.92 -8.70
N ASP A 186 23.07 -25.03 -7.75
CA ASP A 186 24.47 -24.61 -7.57
C ASP A 186 25.30 -25.73 -6.93
N PRO A 187 26.24 -26.37 -7.66
CA PRO A 187 27.00 -27.49 -7.11
C PRO A 187 28.03 -27.05 -6.05
N GLN A 188 28.42 -25.77 -6.04
CA GLN A 188 29.49 -25.24 -5.18
C GLN A 188 29.05 -23.95 -4.45
N PRO A 189 28.06 -24.05 -3.55
CA PRO A 189 27.66 -22.93 -2.70
C PRO A 189 28.75 -22.62 -1.66
N GLU A 190 28.78 -21.40 -1.15
CA GLU A 190 29.63 -21.02 -0.01
C GLU A 190 28.84 -21.20 1.29
N VAL A 191 29.24 -22.15 2.13
CA VAL A 191 28.60 -22.42 3.44
C VAL A 191 29.61 -22.19 4.55
N THR A 192 29.32 -21.24 5.45
CA THR A 192 30.24 -20.79 6.50
C THR A 192 29.53 -20.60 7.84
N VAL A 193 30.23 -20.85 8.94
CA VAL A 193 29.74 -20.60 10.30
C VAL A 193 30.16 -19.18 10.72
N GLU A 194 29.23 -18.22 10.66
CA GLU A 194 29.48 -16.82 11.01
C GLU A 194 29.59 -16.61 12.52
N SER A 195 28.89 -17.43 13.32
CA SER A 195 28.85 -17.37 14.78
C SER A 195 28.50 -18.74 15.35
N ALA A 196 29.09 -19.11 16.49
CA ALA A 196 28.77 -20.30 17.25
C ALA A 196 29.12 -20.06 18.73
N GLY A 197 28.16 -20.28 19.63
CA GLY A 197 28.37 -20.08 21.06
C GLY A 197 27.23 -20.63 21.92
N PRO A 198 27.19 -20.27 23.21
CA PRO A 198 26.27 -20.87 24.17
C PRO A 198 24.79 -20.55 23.93
N VAL A 199 24.49 -19.50 23.16
CA VAL A 199 23.12 -19.03 22.92
C VAL A 199 22.64 -19.36 21.51
N GLN A 200 23.49 -19.15 20.50
CA GLN A 200 23.11 -19.34 19.10
C GLN A 200 24.27 -19.76 18.20
N ALA A 201 23.93 -20.30 17.03
CA ALA A 201 24.84 -20.44 15.89
C ALA A 201 24.21 -19.85 14.62
N VAL A 202 25.05 -19.25 13.76
CA VAL A 202 24.65 -18.66 12.48
C VAL A 202 25.38 -19.36 11.35
N VAL A 203 24.63 -20.03 10.47
CA VAL A 203 25.14 -20.63 9.24
C VAL A 203 24.77 -19.74 8.07
N ARG A 204 25.78 -19.18 7.40
CA ARG A 204 25.62 -18.40 6.16
C ARG A 204 25.77 -19.32 4.96
N VAL A 205 24.82 -19.24 4.04
CA VAL A 205 24.78 -19.97 2.78
C VAL A 205 24.69 -18.97 1.64
N ARG A 206 25.66 -18.91 0.74
CA ARG A 206 25.59 -18.12 -0.49
C ARG A 206 25.58 -19.05 -1.70
N ALA A 207 24.55 -18.94 -2.53
CA ALA A 207 24.37 -19.78 -3.72
C ALA A 207 23.89 -18.95 -4.91
N ARG A 208 24.20 -19.41 -6.12
CA ARG A 208 23.78 -18.82 -7.40
C ARG A 208 22.51 -19.49 -7.89
N TYR A 209 21.65 -18.74 -8.57
CA TYR A 209 20.51 -19.34 -9.27
C TYR A 209 21.00 -19.95 -10.58
N LEU A 210 20.84 -21.26 -10.77
CA LEU A 210 21.23 -21.96 -12.01
C LEU A 210 20.03 -22.70 -12.62
N ASP A 211 19.97 -22.82 -13.93
CA ASP A 211 18.95 -23.63 -14.60
C ASP A 211 19.27 -25.15 -14.51
N GLY A 212 18.46 -25.98 -15.16
CA GLY A 212 18.65 -27.44 -15.14
C GLY A 212 19.94 -27.94 -15.80
N GLU A 213 20.62 -27.09 -16.58
CA GLU A 213 21.90 -27.39 -17.24
C GLU A 213 23.10 -26.83 -16.45
N GLY A 214 22.85 -26.21 -15.28
CA GLY A 214 23.88 -25.59 -14.45
C GLY A 214 24.33 -24.22 -14.94
N LYS A 215 23.57 -23.56 -15.83
CA LYS A 215 23.89 -22.24 -16.36
C LYS A 215 23.25 -21.14 -15.51
N ALA A 216 24.04 -20.13 -15.15
CA ALA A 216 23.56 -18.95 -14.45
C ALA A 216 22.79 -18.00 -15.40
N PRO A 217 21.81 -17.23 -14.90
CA PRO A 217 21.21 -16.17 -15.68
C PRO A 217 22.22 -15.05 -15.92
N GLU A 218 22.09 -14.33 -17.04
CA GLU A 218 22.96 -13.19 -17.38
C GLU A 218 22.92 -12.07 -16.35
N ALA A 219 21.83 -12.00 -15.57
CA ALA A 219 21.65 -11.09 -14.46
C ALA A 219 22.63 -11.31 -13.29
N GLY A 220 23.36 -12.44 -13.26
CA GLY A 220 24.27 -12.78 -12.16
C GLY A 220 23.54 -12.96 -10.84
N THR A 221 22.31 -13.51 -10.87
CA THR A 221 21.44 -13.58 -9.69
C THR A 221 21.95 -14.59 -8.68
N ALA A 222 22.05 -14.18 -7.42
CA ALA A 222 22.49 -15.00 -6.30
C ALA A 222 21.73 -14.64 -5.02
N ALA A 223 21.73 -15.55 -4.06
CA ALA A 223 21.12 -15.34 -2.75
C ALA A 223 22.09 -15.67 -1.62
N THR A 224 22.01 -14.90 -0.54
CA THR A 224 22.73 -15.16 0.70
C THR A 224 21.72 -15.36 1.82
N TYR A 225 21.63 -16.59 2.33
CA TYR A 225 20.79 -16.95 3.46
C TYR A 225 21.63 -16.96 4.75
N ARG A 226 21.04 -16.54 5.85
CA ARG A 226 21.54 -16.73 7.20
C ARG A 226 20.52 -17.52 7.99
N TYR A 227 20.91 -18.73 8.38
CA TYR A 227 20.14 -19.60 9.27
C TYR A 227 20.64 -19.40 10.69
N ILE A 228 19.77 -18.92 11.57
CA ILE A 228 20.09 -18.57 12.95
C ILE A 228 19.39 -19.57 13.87
N TYR A 229 20.19 -20.44 14.48
CA TYR A 229 19.75 -21.51 15.35
C TYR A 229 19.96 -21.15 16.83
N TYR A 230 18.98 -21.43 17.68
CA TYR A 230 18.97 -21.00 19.08
C TYR A 230 19.03 -22.19 20.03
N ALA A 231 19.86 -22.09 21.07
CA ALA A 231 20.01 -23.12 22.10
C ALA A 231 18.68 -23.41 22.81
N GLY A 232 18.30 -24.69 22.90
CA GLY A 232 17.14 -25.15 23.66
C GLY A 232 15.77 -24.74 23.10
N LEU A 233 15.69 -24.24 21.86
CA LEU A 233 14.44 -23.81 21.25
C LEU A 233 14.08 -24.63 19.98
N PRO A 234 12.78 -24.91 19.75
CA PRO A 234 12.29 -25.59 18.54
C PRO A 234 12.08 -24.62 17.36
N ILE A 235 12.61 -23.40 17.44
CA ILE A 235 12.49 -22.35 16.42
C ILE A 235 13.88 -21.97 15.91
N PHE A 236 13.95 -21.62 14.63
CA PHE A 236 15.11 -20.95 14.04
C PHE A 236 14.65 -19.87 13.07
N ARG A 237 15.52 -18.88 12.86
CA ARG A 237 15.24 -17.75 11.99
C ARG A 237 16.01 -17.87 10.68
N VAL A 238 15.39 -17.45 9.58
CA VAL A 238 16.04 -17.37 8.28
C VAL A 238 15.94 -15.96 7.75
N GLU A 239 17.08 -15.38 7.39
CA GLU A 239 17.17 -14.10 6.69
C GLU A 239 17.78 -14.37 5.31
N ALA A 240 17.29 -13.72 4.27
CA ALA A 240 17.87 -13.83 2.94
C ALA A 240 18.02 -12.47 2.28
N ASP A 241 19.17 -12.27 1.64
CA ASP A 241 19.43 -11.17 0.72
C ASP A 241 19.66 -11.75 -0.67
N ILE A 242 18.74 -11.47 -1.59
CA ILE A 242 18.83 -11.88 -2.99
C ILE A 242 19.26 -10.68 -3.80
N THR A 243 20.27 -10.86 -4.65
CA THR A 243 20.93 -9.79 -5.39
C THR A 243 21.06 -10.13 -6.87
N GLN A 244 21.05 -9.10 -7.71
CA GLN A 244 21.36 -9.20 -9.14
C GLN A 244 22.55 -8.29 -9.46
N GLU A 245 23.53 -8.79 -10.21
CA GLU A 245 24.64 -7.96 -10.72
C GLU A 245 24.16 -7.01 -11.81
N LYS A 246 23.27 -7.50 -12.68
CA LYS A 246 22.48 -6.70 -13.62
C LYS A 246 21.02 -6.91 -13.30
N ILE A 247 20.27 -5.82 -13.20
CA ILE A 247 18.85 -5.89 -12.84
C ILE A 247 18.05 -6.41 -14.03
N ALA A 248 17.58 -7.65 -13.93
CA ALA A 248 16.59 -8.24 -14.84
C ALA A 248 15.19 -8.21 -14.21
N ILE A 249 14.17 -8.41 -15.05
CA ILE A 249 12.77 -8.55 -14.61
C ILE A 249 12.44 -10.05 -14.49
N TRP A 250 12.13 -10.46 -13.27
CA TRP A 250 11.70 -11.83 -12.98
C TRP A 250 10.19 -11.88 -12.80
N ASP A 251 9.50 -12.71 -13.59
CA ASP A 251 8.05 -12.93 -13.45
C ASP A 251 7.73 -13.47 -12.06
N GLU A 252 8.59 -14.31 -11.49
CA GLU A 252 8.43 -14.89 -10.15
C GLU A 252 9.77 -14.91 -9.41
N LEU A 253 9.76 -14.55 -8.13
CA LEU A 253 10.83 -14.78 -7.15
C LEU A 253 10.23 -15.49 -5.93
N HIS A 254 10.76 -16.66 -5.58
CA HIS A 254 10.26 -17.48 -4.49
C HIS A 254 11.23 -17.49 -3.30
N PHE A 255 10.70 -17.37 -2.08
CA PHE A 255 11.43 -17.50 -0.83
C PHE A 255 10.89 -18.65 0.03
N LEU A 256 11.81 -19.48 0.52
CA LEU A 256 11.60 -20.66 1.38
C LEU A 256 10.54 -21.60 0.83
N GLU A 257 10.74 -22.11 -0.37
CA GLU A 257 9.86 -23.09 -0.98
C GLU A 257 10.24 -24.51 -0.61
N TRP A 258 9.66 -25.01 0.49
CA TRP A 258 9.90 -26.35 1.02
C TRP A 258 8.98 -27.35 0.34
N HIS A 259 9.55 -28.19 -0.52
CA HIS A 259 8.85 -29.29 -1.20
C HIS A 259 9.01 -30.59 -0.44
N PHE A 260 7.92 -31.34 -0.31
CA PHE A 260 7.84 -32.65 0.31
C PHE A 260 7.22 -33.62 -0.70
N LYS A 261 8.03 -34.57 -1.20
CA LYS A 261 7.64 -35.47 -2.31
C LYS A 261 6.78 -36.67 -1.86
N HIS A 262 6.61 -36.86 -0.56
CA HIS A 262 5.89 -37.99 0.03
C HIS A 262 4.80 -37.48 0.99
N ASP A 263 3.91 -38.37 1.40
CA ASP A 263 2.74 -38.09 2.22
C ASP A 263 3.04 -37.91 3.72
N PHE A 264 4.30 -37.63 4.07
CA PHE A 264 4.80 -37.48 5.45
C PHE A 264 3.96 -36.52 6.32
N PHE A 265 3.50 -35.40 5.75
CA PHE A 265 2.58 -34.48 6.42
C PHE A 265 1.16 -34.74 5.95
N THR A 266 0.27 -35.21 6.83
CA THR A 266 -1.11 -35.58 6.49
C THR A 266 -2.09 -34.41 6.51
N ARG A 267 -1.72 -33.31 7.19
CA ARG A 267 -2.55 -32.11 7.37
C ARG A 267 -1.74 -30.84 7.13
N PHE A 268 -2.45 -29.74 6.90
CA PHE A 268 -1.90 -28.40 6.97
C PHE A 268 -2.77 -27.48 7.83
N ALA A 269 -2.17 -26.41 8.35
CA ALA A 269 -2.87 -25.37 9.06
C ALA A 269 -2.50 -23.99 8.53
N LEU A 270 -3.45 -23.06 8.56
CA LEU A 270 -3.27 -21.65 8.18
C LEU A 270 -4.05 -20.78 9.17
N ALA A 271 -3.50 -19.62 9.53
CA ALA A 271 -4.21 -18.61 10.31
C ALA A 271 -3.91 -17.21 9.81
N GLU A 272 -4.94 -16.39 9.61
CA GLU A 272 -4.77 -14.95 9.43
C GLU A 272 -4.40 -14.28 10.76
N PRO A 273 -3.79 -13.09 10.75
CA PRO A 273 -3.37 -12.43 11.99
C PRO A 273 -4.50 -12.09 12.97
N LYS A 274 -5.74 -12.02 12.48
CA LYS A 274 -6.95 -11.75 13.27
C LYS A 274 -7.67 -13.00 13.76
N ASP A 275 -7.25 -14.19 13.29
CA ASP A 275 -7.94 -15.43 13.63
C ASP A 275 -7.62 -15.81 15.09
N GLU A 276 -8.65 -16.18 15.86
CA GLU A 276 -8.49 -16.68 17.22
C GLU A 276 -7.92 -18.11 17.23
N GLU A 277 -8.30 -18.93 16.24
CA GLU A 277 -7.84 -20.30 16.05
C GLU A 277 -7.43 -20.57 14.58
N PRO A 278 -6.41 -21.43 14.33
CA PRO A 278 -6.01 -21.80 12.98
C PRO A 278 -7.01 -22.74 12.31
N ARG A 279 -7.16 -22.60 10.99
CA ARG A 279 -7.88 -23.57 10.17
C ARG A 279 -6.98 -24.75 9.86
N VAL A 280 -7.30 -25.93 10.42
CA VAL A 280 -6.61 -27.20 10.13
C VAL A 280 -7.38 -27.97 9.05
N VAL A 281 -6.67 -28.48 8.05
CA VAL A 281 -7.24 -29.15 6.88
C VAL A 281 -6.42 -30.41 6.57
N GLU A 282 -7.10 -31.52 6.27
CA GLU A 282 -6.46 -32.73 5.77
C GLU A 282 -6.06 -32.57 4.30
N PHE A 283 -4.88 -33.09 3.95
CA PHE A 283 -4.47 -33.12 2.56
C PHE A 283 -5.27 -34.19 1.81
N THR A 284 -6.00 -33.77 0.78
CA THR A 284 -6.83 -34.65 -0.06
C THR A 284 -6.40 -34.65 -1.53
N ASN A 285 -5.24 -34.05 -1.83
CA ASN A 285 -4.66 -33.94 -3.17
C ASN A 285 -5.56 -33.16 -4.15
N THR A 286 -6.13 -32.03 -3.70
CA THR A 286 -7.01 -31.19 -4.51
C THR A 286 -6.33 -30.49 -5.70
N LYS A 287 -4.99 -30.47 -5.73
CA LYS A 287 -4.14 -29.69 -6.65
C LYS A 287 -4.43 -28.19 -6.58
N LYS A 288 -4.81 -27.70 -5.40
CA LYS A 288 -5.11 -26.29 -5.14
C LYS A 288 -4.16 -25.72 -4.09
N SER A 289 -3.90 -24.42 -4.22
CA SER A 289 -3.14 -23.65 -3.24
C SER A 289 -4.07 -22.90 -2.29
N THR A 290 -3.69 -22.80 -1.03
CA THR A 290 -4.34 -21.94 -0.03
C THR A 290 -3.27 -21.08 0.65
N SER A 291 -3.52 -19.78 0.81
CA SER A 291 -2.58 -18.83 1.39
C SER A 291 -3.08 -18.22 2.70
N SER A 292 -2.17 -17.66 3.49
CA SER A 292 -2.42 -16.86 4.69
C SER A 292 -1.38 -15.76 4.84
N ARG A 293 -1.72 -14.65 5.52
CA ARG A 293 -0.78 -13.58 5.89
C ARG A 293 -0.19 -13.70 7.30
N GLY A 294 -0.70 -14.61 8.13
CA GLY A 294 -0.20 -14.84 9.49
C GLY A 294 0.92 -15.87 9.53
N TRP A 295 0.54 -17.14 9.46
CA TRP A 295 1.47 -18.27 9.33
C TRP A 295 0.79 -19.46 8.63
N GLY A 296 1.62 -20.41 8.18
CA GLY A 296 1.17 -21.69 7.65
C GLY A 296 2.02 -22.83 8.19
N ALA A 297 1.43 -24.01 8.38
CA ALA A 297 2.11 -25.17 8.89
C ALA A 297 1.74 -26.46 8.16
N LEU A 298 2.69 -27.38 8.12
CA LEU A 298 2.51 -28.77 7.71
C LEU A 298 2.56 -29.65 8.96
N LEU A 299 1.65 -30.61 9.04
CA LEU A 299 1.35 -31.34 10.27
C LEU A 299 1.23 -32.85 9.98
N ASN A 300 1.77 -33.67 10.88
CA ASN A 300 1.33 -35.05 11.06
C ASN A 300 1.03 -35.30 12.54
N ASP A 301 0.87 -36.55 12.97
CA ASP A 301 0.52 -36.88 14.37
C ASP A 301 1.67 -36.65 15.36
N ARG A 302 2.89 -36.43 14.88
CA ARG A 302 4.10 -36.30 15.71
C ARG A 302 4.76 -34.94 15.60
N VAL A 303 4.75 -34.33 14.42
CA VAL A 303 5.57 -33.18 14.07
C VAL A 303 4.72 -32.08 13.43
N THR A 304 5.05 -30.84 13.80
CA THR A 304 4.63 -29.61 13.14
C THR A 304 5.85 -28.91 12.52
N PHE A 305 5.71 -28.50 11.27
CA PHE A 305 6.64 -27.61 10.59
C PHE A 305 5.89 -26.34 10.15
N ALA A 306 6.15 -25.21 10.81
CA ALA A 306 5.43 -23.96 10.58
C ALA A 306 6.36 -22.84 10.11
N LEU A 307 5.83 -21.98 9.24
CA LEU A 307 6.50 -20.84 8.62
C LEU A 307 5.67 -19.57 8.82
N SER A 308 6.32 -18.48 9.22
CA SER A 308 5.77 -17.13 9.09
C SER A 308 6.77 -16.21 8.39
N ALA A 309 6.34 -15.63 7.27
CA ALA A 309 7.14 -14.76 6.41
C ALA A 309 6.30 -13.61 5.82
N GLY A 310 5.22 -13.22 6.53
CA GLY A 310 4.27 -12.17 6.13
C GLY A 310 3.23 -12.61 5.09
N HIS A 311 3.59 -13.48 4.15
CA HIS A 311 2.64 -14.13 3.25
C HIS A 311 3.16 -15.51 2.89
N GLN A 312 2.34 -16.54 3.13
CA GLN A 312 2.72 -17.93 2.87
C GLN A 312 1.58 -18.71 2.23
N LEU A 313 1.94 -19.74 1.48
CA LEU A 313 1.05 -20.56 0.69
C LEU A 313 1.39 -22.03 0.90
N VAL A 314 0.34 -22.83 1.02
CA VAL A 314 0.39 -24.29 1.04
C VAL A 314 -0.27 -24.81 -0.23
N TYR A 315 0.37 -25.78 -0.88
CA TYR A 315 -0.19 -26.50 -2.02
C TYR A 315 -0.56 -27.93 -1.63
N ASP A 316 -1.83 -28.26 -1.83
CA ASP A 316 -2.38 -29.60 -1.61
C ASP A 316 -2.27 -30.43 -2.89
N GLY A 317 -1.09 -30.99 -3.16
CA GLY A 317 -0.88 -31.87 -4.30
C GLY A 317 0.18 -32.95 -4.06
N LEU A 318 0.03 -34.08 -4.76
CA LEU A 318 1.00 -35.18 -4.85
C LEU A 318 1.46 -35.41 -6.30
N SER A 319 1.36 -34.38 -7.15
CA SER A 319 1.92 -34.36 -8.53
C SER A 319 3.46 -34.31 -8.51
N ASP A 320 4.11 -34.18 -9.67
CA ASP A 320 5.59 -34.10 -9.82
C ASP A 320 6.31 -33.14 -8.85
N TYR A 321 5.60 -32.12 -8.34
CA TYR A 321 6.09 -31.12 -7.38
C TYR A 321 5.87 -31.47 -5.89
N GLY A 322 5.09 -32.50 -5.53
CA GLY A 322 4.76 -32.84 -4.14
C GLY A 322 3.95 -31.78 -3.38
N ARG A 323 3.80 -31.97 -2.06
CA ARG A 323 3.19 -30.99 -1.14
C ARG A 323 4.23 -29.91 -0.85
N TYR A 324 3.87 -28.63 -0.86
CA TYR A 324 4.83 -27.59 -0.50
C TYR A 324 4.21 -26.48 0.37
N LEU A 325 5.07 -25.92 1.22
CA LEU A 325 4.83 -24.70 2.01
C LEU A 325 5.91 -23.69 1.61
N HIS A 326 5.51 -22.48 1.22
CA HIS A 326 6.45 -21.43 0.87
C HIS A 326 5.93 -20.04 1.21
N GLY A 327 6.83 -19.06 1.32
CA GLY A 327 6.39 -17.68 1.46
C GLY A 327 7.49 -16.70 1.88
N PRO A 328 7.46 -15.45 1.34
CA PRO A 328 6.56 -14.96 0.30
C PRO A 328 7.10 -15.24 -1.11
N TRP A 329 6.22 -15.11 -2.10
CA TRP A 329 6.59 -15.06 -3.51
C TRP A 329 6.26 -13.68 -4.07
N ILE A 330 7.10 -13.20 -4.99
CA ILE A 330 6.96 -11.89 -5.61
C ILE A 330 6.75 -12.09 -7.09
N TYR A 331 5.73 -11.42 -7.63
CA TYR A 331 5.58 -11.29 -9.08
C TYR A 331 6.27 -10.02 -9.59
N ASN A 332 6.92 -10.12 -10.75
CA ASN A 332 7.57 -9.01 -11.44
C ASN A 332 8.64 -8.31 -10.59
N TRP A 333 9.58 -9.07 -10.03
CA TRP A 333 10.71 -8.51 -9.28
C TRP A 333 11.71 -7.83 -10.23
N ASP A 334 11.98 -6.55 -10.00
CA ASP A 334 12.69 -5.65 -10.91
C ASP A 334 13.70 -4.73 -10.21
N THR A 335 14.25 -5.15 -9.06
CA THR A 335 15.18 -4.34 -8.26
C THR A 335 16.52 -5.05 -8.04
N ALA A 336 17.58 -4.28 -7.74
CA ALA A 336 18.94 -4.81 -7.55
C ALA A 336 19.06 -5.84 -6.43
N SER A 337 18.25 -5.68 -5.39
CA SER A 337 18.17 -6.65 -4.31
C SER A 337 16.77 -6.77 -3.74
N ARG A 338 16.49 -7.91 -3.12
CA ARG A 338 15.32 -8.13 -2.29
C ARG A 338 15.76 -8.86 -1.03
N SER A 339 15.35 -8.34 0.11
CA SER A 339 15.57 -9.00 1.40
C SER A 339 14.28 -9.66 1.88
N PHE A 340 14.42 -10.77 2.57
CA PHE A 340 13.35 -11.50 3.24
C PHE A 340 13.78 -11.93 4.64
N ALA A 341 12.79 -12.13 5.50
CA ALA A 341 12.98 -12.81 6.77
C ALA A 341 11.79 -13.73 7.07
N ALA A 342 12.07 -14.86 7.72
CA ALA A 342 11.07 -15.78 8.20
C ALA A 342 11.46 -16.39 9.55
N SER A 343 10.43 -16.77 10.30
CA SER A 343 10.55 -17.63 11.48
C SER A 343 10.03 -19.02 11.14
N ILE A 344 10.80 -20.06 11.50
CA ILE A 344 10.44 -21.45 11.27
C ILE A 344 10.37 -22.18 12.61
N TYR A 345 9.20 -22.74 12.92
CA TYR A 345 9.03 -23.67 14.04
C TYR A 345 9.08 -25.09 13.51
N ALA A 346 9.90 -25.92 14.15
CA ALA A 346 9.98 -27.33 13.89
C ALA A 346 9.95 -28.03 15.26
N GLY A 347 8.85 -28.71 15.57
CA GLY A 347 8.67 -29.32 16.90
C GLY A 347 7.50 -30.27 16.96
N PRO A 348 7.13 -30.75 18.16
CA PRO A 348 6.04 -31.69 18.34
C PRO A 348 4.70 -31.11 17.85
N SER A 349 3.84 -31.99 17.37
CA SER A 349 2.49 -31.64 16.91
C SER A 349 1.54 -31.42 18.08
N GLY A 350 0.82 -30.30 18.08
CA GLY A 350 -0.35 -30.12 18.93
C GLY A 350 -1.53 -30.86 18.30
N ALA A 351 -2.08 -31.87 18.98
CA ALA A 351 -3.15 -32.72 18.44
C ALA A 351 -4.48 -31.97 18.16
N THR A 352 -4.61 -30.71 18.60
CA THR A 352 -5.78 -29.85 18.39
C THR A 352 -5.39 -28.50 17.79
N PRO A 353 -6.29 -27.83 17.03
CA PRO A 353 -6.07 -26.45 16.56
C PRO A 353 -5.71 -25.48 17.68
N GLN A 354 -6.37 -25.60 18.84
CA GLN A 354 -6.10 -24.81 20.04
C GLN A 354 -4.67 -25.01 20.57
N ALA A 355 -4.22 -26.26 20.72
CA ALA A 355 -2.86 -26.56 21.19
C ALA A 355 -1.80 -26.06 20.18
N LEU A 356 -2.09 -26.15 18.89
CA LEU A 356 -1.24 -25.61 17.83
C LEU A 356 -1.16 -24.07 17.92
N ALA A 357 -2.28 -23.39 18.14
CA ALA A 357 -2.33 -21.95 18.36
C ALA A 357 -1.50 -21.55 19.60
N GLU A 358 -1.71 -22.23 20.73
CA GLU A 358 -1.03 -21.95 21.99
C GLU A 358 0.48 -22.21 21.93
N THR A 359 0.92 -23.16 21.08
CA THR A 359 2.34 -23.51 20.94
C THR A 359 3.04 -22.65 19.89
N VAL A 360 2.49 -22.53 18.68
CA VAL A 360 3.20 -21.93 17.52
C VAL A 360 3.02 -20.42 17.44
N MET A 361 1.83 -19.88 17.76
CA MET A 361 1.55 -18.45 17.62
C MET A 361 2.49 -17.56 18.45
N PRO A 362 2.76 -17.86 19.74
CA PRO A 362 3.64 -17.01 20.54
C PRO A 362 5.05 -16.89 19.95
N TRP A 363 5.57 -17.98 19.36
CA TRP A 363 6.87 -18.00 18.69
C TRP A 363 6.86 -17.21 17.37
N MET A 364 5.79 -17.34 16.57
CA MET A 364 5.67 -16.57 15.33
C MET A 364 5.57 -15.07 15.60
N ARG A 365 4.87 -14.67 16.67
CA ARG A 365 4.78 -13.28 17.13
C ARG A 365 6.09 -12.78 17.74
N SER A 366 6.87 -13.63 18.41
CA SER A 366 8.16 -13.21 18.99
C SER A 366 9.22 -12.89 17.94
N GLY A 367 9.14 -13.48 16.74
CA GLY A 367 9.95 -13.10 15.58
C GLY A 367 9.72 -11.66 15.08
N GLN A 368 8.67 -10.99 15.57
CA GLN A 368 8.36 -9.57 15.33
C GLN A 368 8.78 -8.67 16.49
N ALA A 369 9.49 -9.20 17.50
CA ALA A 369 9.95 -8.41 18.63
C ALA A 369 10.94 -7.33 18.17
N THR A 370 10.74 -6.11 18.67
CA THR A 370 11.68 -5.00 18.43
C THR A 370 12.53 -4.79 19.67
N ALA A 371 13.84 -4.66 19.47
CA ALA A 371 14.80 -4.39 20.53
C ALA A 371 15.43 -3.02 20.30
N SER A 372 15.45 -2.18 21.34
CA SER A 372 16.07 -0.86 21.31
C SER A 372 17.09 -0.73 22.44
N ILE A 373 18.24 -0.13 22.16
CA ILE A 373 19.26 0.12 23.19
C ILE A 373 19.00 1.46 23.89
N ARG A 374 19.37 1.53 25.16
CA ARG A 374 19.41 2.75 25.97
C ARG A 374 20.73 2.81 26.69
N VAL A 375 21.52 3.83 26.39
CA VAL A 375 22.79 4.10 27.07
C VAL A 375 22.53 5.27 28.03
N PRO A 376 22.47 5.06 29.36
CA PRO A 376 22.06 6.12 30.31
C PRO A 376 22.85 7.42 30.17
N ALA A 377 24.16 7.33 29.96
CA ALA A 377 25.02 8.49 29.74
C ALA A 377 24.64 9.27 28.46
N LEU A 378 24.20 8.56 27.42
CA LEU A 378 23.77 9.16 26.16
C LEU A 378 22.37 9.77 26.29
N GLU A 379 21.45 9.12 26.98
CA GLU A 379 20.11 9.68 27.27
C GLU A 379 20.22 10.99 28.07
N ALA A 380 21.09 11.03 29.08
CA ALA A 380 21.34 12.24 29.86
C ALA A 380 21.90 13.38 28.99
N ARG A 381 22.77 13.07 28.02
CA ARG A 381 23.27 14.06 27.05
C ARG A 381 22.17 14.53 26.09
N LEU A 382 21.36 13.62 25.55
CA LEU A 382 20.22 13.93 24.68
C LEU A 382 19.20 14.84 25.40
N ALA A 383 18.91 14.58 26.67
CA ALA A 383 18.02 15.41 27.47
C ALA A 383 18.57 16.84 27.65
N ARG A 384 19.86 17.00 27.95
CA ARG A 384 20.51 18.31 28.06
C ARG A 384 20.52 19.06 26.73
N ALA A 385 20.84 18.39 25.63
CA ALA A 385 20.78 18.97 24.30
C ALA A 385 19.35 19.39 23.93
N GLY A 386 18.34 18.57 24.28
CA GLY A 386 16.94 18.88 24.05
C GLY A 386 16.44 20.12 24.77
N ALA A 387 16.92 20.39 25.99
CA ALA A 387 16.61 21.62 26.72
C ALA A 387 17.12 22.90 26.03
N GLN A 388 18.09 22.78 25.11
CA GLN A 388 18.63 23.90 24.33
C GLN A 388 17.85 24.16 23.03
N VAL A 389 17.09 23.18 22.53
CA VAL A 389 16.36 23.27 21.26
C VAL A 389 14.99 23.90 21.47
N LYS A 390 14.76 25.07 20.85
CA LYS A 390 13.51 25.83 21.03
C LYS A 390 12.33 25.25 20.22
N PRO A 391 11.07 25.45 20.66
CA PRO A 391 9.86 24.99 19.96
C PRO A 391 9.66 25.55 18.55
N GLU A 392 10.29 26.68 18.20
CA GLU A 392 10.26 27.29 16.86
C GLU A 392 11.35 26.74 15.92
N ASP A 393 12.38 26.07 16.46
CA ASP A 393 13.53 25.56 15.70
C ASP A 393 13.24 24.17 15.11
N ALA A 394 12.54 24.14 13.98
CA ALA A 394 12.10 22.90 13.34
C ALA A 394 13.28 21.98 12.95
N ALA A 395 14.37 22.56 12.44
CA ALA A 395 15.58 21.81 12.10
C ALA A 395 16.25 21.22 13.34
N GLY A 396 16.40 22.01 14.41
CA GLY A 396 16.97 21.52 15.67
C GLY A 396 16.14 20.40 16.32
N ARG A 397 14.79 20.50 16.26
CA ARG A 397 13.90 19.44 16.76
C ARG A 397 14.07 18.15 15.98
N TRP A 398 14.17 18.27 14.65
CA TRP A 398 14.46 17.12 13.81
C TRP A 398 15.81 16.49 14.14
N LEU A 399 16.89 17.29 14.26
CA LEU A 399 18.22 16.78 14.58
C LEU A 399 18.24 16.02 15.91
N LEU A 400 17.58 16.57 16.94
CA LEU A 400 17.47 15.91 18.23
C LEU A 400 16.71 14.59 18.13
N GLN A 401 15.60 14.56 17.38
CA GLN A 401 14.81 13.36 17.19
C GLN A 401 15.59 12.30 16.40
N TYR A 402 16.28 12.69 15.34
CA TYR A 402 17.09 11.80 14.52
C TYR A 402 18.28 11.24 15.31
N ALA A 403 18.93 12.07 16.15
CA ALA A 403 19.96 11.65 17.08
C ALA A 403 19.42 10.65 18.12
N ALA A 404 18.25 10.93 18.70
CA ALA A 404 17.62 10.05 19.68
C ALA A 404 17.22 8.70 19.08
N ARG A 405 16.71 8.68 17.84
CA ARG A 405 16.42 7.42 17.13
C ARG A 405 17.69 6.65 16.79
N SER A 406 18.70 7.34 16.26
CA SER A 406 19.99 6.73 15.94
C SER A 406 20.70 6.18 17.19
N ALA A 407 20.45 6.76 18.37
CA ALA A 407 20.98 6.30 19.65
C ALA A 407 20.35 4.98 20.13
N ARG A 408 19.21 4.56 19.56
CA ARG A 408 18.48 3.34 19.94
C ARG A 408 18.90 2.09 19.16
N SER A 409 19.82 2.21 18.22
CA SER A 409 20.34 1.09 17.44
C SER A 409 21.87 1.08 17.47
N LEU A 410 22.46 -0.12 17.62
CA LEU A 410 23.91 -0.28 17.58
C LEU A 410 24.49 0.14 16.22
N ASP A 411 23.77 -0.11 15.12
CA ASP A 411 24.19 0.24 13.76
C ASP A 411 24.36 1.74 13.56
N SER A 412 23.51 2.55 14.18
CA SER A 412 23.46 4.01 13.99
C SER A 412 24.01 4.81 15.17
N LEU A 413 24.50 4.13 16.22
CA LEU A 413 25.02 4.74 17.43
C LEU A 413 26.18 5.71 17.18
N GLY A 414 27.05 5.40 16.21
CA GLY A 414 28.15 6.28 15.81
C GLY A 414 27.65 7.63 15.30
N SER A 415 26.65 7.60 14.42
CA SER A 415 25.99 8.78 13.88
C SER A 415 25.30 9.59 14.98
N ALA A 416 24.67 8.91 15.95
CA ALA A 416 24.04 9.57 17.09
C ALA A 416 25.05 10.37 17.94
N LEU A 417 26.20 9.78 18.25
CA LEU A 417 27.26 10.43 19.05
C LEU A 417 27.83 11.67 18.36
N GLN A 418 28.07 11.57 17.05
CA GLN A 418 28.57 12.70 16.24
C GLN A 418 27.53 13.81 16.18
N LEU A 419 26.28 13.47 15.88
CA LEU A 419 25.20 14.44 15.77
C LEU A 419 24.93 15.15 17.09
N LEU A 420 24.96 14.42 18.20
CA LEU A 420 24.75 14.99 19.54
C LEU A 420 25.83 16.04 19.89
N ALA A 421 27.10 15.75 19.60
CA ALA A 421 28.17 16.72 19.81
C ALA A 421 27.97 18.01 18.98
N ARG A 422 27.39 17.90 17.78
CA ARG A 422 27.05 19.05 16.95
C ARG A 422 25.88 19.84 17.50
N ILE A 423 24.83 19.16 17.98
CA ILE A 423 23.68 19.81 18.62
C ILE A 423 24.14 20.58 19.88
N GLU A 424 24.96 19.96 20.72
CA GLU A 424 25.53 20.57 21.94
C GLU A 424 26.39 21.82 21.63
N ALA A 425 27.06 21.86 20.47
CA ALA A 425 27.88 22.98 20.02
C ALA A 425 27.11 24.06 19.22
N ARG A 426 25.83 23.80 18.90
CA ARG A 426 25.05 24.64 17.98
C ARG A 426 24.58 25.92 18.67
N LYS A 427 24.79 27.06 18.02
CA LYS A 427 24.22 28.34 18.47
C LYS A 427 22.74 28.40 18.10
N VAL A 428 21.88 28.61 19.09
CA VAL A 428 20.43 28.70 18.89
C VAL A 428 20.08 29.94 18.06
N ALA A 429 19.41 29.75 16.93
CA ALA A 429 18.95 30.87 16.11
C ALA A 429 17.86 31.69 16.85
N PRO A 430 17.83 33.02 16.72
CA PRO A 430 16.80 33.85 17.33
C PRO A 430 15.41 33.53 16.75
N ALA A 431 14.40 33.53 17.61
CA ALA A 431 13.00 33.35 17.22
C ALA A 431 12.59 34.42 16.21
N ARG A 432 11.93 34.03 15.13
CA ARG A 432 11.37 34.96 14.13
C ARG A 432 9.95 34.54 13.79
N SER A 433 9.04 35.50 13.67
CA SER A 433 7.62 35.26 13.38
C SER A 433 7.36 34.82 11.92
N GLY A 434 6.30 34.02 11.72
CA GLY A 434 5.81 33.57 10.42
C GLY A 434 6.36 32.21 9.95
N ALA A 435 5.60 31.52 9.09
CA ALA A 435 6.04 30.27 8.45
C ALA A 435 7.23 30.54 7.53
N ARG A 436 8.25 29.69 7.59
CA ARG A 436 9.52 29.85 6.85
C ARG A 436 10.08 28.49 6.49
N VAL A 437 10.82 28.46 5.39
CA VAL A 437 11.72 27.35 5.10
C VAL A 437 13.07 27.54 5.80
N ALA A 438 13.70 26.44 6.20
CA ALA A 438 15.03 26.40 6.76
C ALA A 438 15.79 25.19 6.22
N ILE A 439 17.12 25.30 6.21
CA ILE A 439 18.01 24.19 5.93
C ILE A 439 19.17 24.19 6.91
N GLU A 440 19.51 23.01 7.39
CA GLU A 440 20.70 22.78 8.18
C GLU A 440 21.57 21.72 7.51
N GLU A 441 22.86 22.01 7.39
CA GLU A 441 23.85 21.17 6.72
C GLU A 441 24.99 20.86 7.68
N LEU A 442 25.03 19.62 8.16
CA LEU A 442 26.12 19.05 8.95
C LEU A 442 26.88 18.04 8.07
N PRO A 443 28.13 17.67 8.42
CA PRO A 443 28.90 16.70 7.64
C PRO A 443 28.19 15.35 7.48
N GLU A 444 27.42 14.94 8.48
CA GLU A 444 26.76 13.62 8.54
C GLU A 444 25.31 13.66 8.06
N VAL A 445 24.63 14.82 8.16
CA VAL A 445 23.20 14.97 7.83
C VAL A 445 22.89 16.34 7.22
N LYS A 446 21.90 16.39 6.32
CA LYS A 446 21.24 17.62 5.87
C LYS A 446 19.76 17.52 6.18
N VAL A 447 19.14 18.59 6.65
CA VAL A 447 17.68 18.65 6.83
C VAL A 447 17.11 19.92 6.24
N ALA A 448 16.13 19.78 5.36
CA ALA A 448 15.32 20.87 4.84
C ALA A 448 13.93 20.81 5.46
N THR A 449 13.39 21.94 5.92
CA THR A 449 12.07 21.98 6.55
C THR A 449 11.30 23.22 6.16
N ASP A 450 9.98 23.13 6.11
CA ASP A 450 9.06 24.25 5.94
C ASP A 450 8.35 24.67 7.26
N GLY A 451 8.76 24.06 8.38
CA GLY A 451 8.15 24.20 9.70
C GLY A 451 7.14 23.11 10.06
N VAL A 452 6.56 22.42 9.07
CA VAL A 452 5.61 21.31 9.25
C VAL A 452 6.24 19.99 8.84
N LEU A 453 6.77 19.92 7.63
CA LEU A 453 7.55 18.80 7.09
C LEU A 453 9.04 19.07 7.30
N ALA A 454 9.80 18.04 7.68
CA ALA A 454 11.24 18.02 7.54
C ALA A 454 11.68 16.82 6.69
N ILE A 455 12.52 17.08 5.69
CA ILE A 455 13.10 16.08 4.80
C ILE A 455 14.58 15.98 5.14
N GLY A 456 14.99 14.81 5.63
CA GLY A 456 16.35 14.53 6.06
C GLY A 456 17.13 13.71 5.04
N PHE A 457 18.41 14.00 4.90
CA PHE A 457 19.38 13.22 4.15
C PHE A 457 20.57 12.90 5.03
N ARG A 458 21.08 11.67 4.98
CA ARG A 458 22.34 11.31 5.63
C ARG A 458 23.47 11.15 4.64
N ARG A 459 24.69 11.36 5.11
CA ARG A 459 25.92 11.14 4.34
C ARG A 459 26.18 9.64 4.18
N GLU A 460 26.41 9.24 2.94
CA GLU A 460 26.90 7.92 2.54
C GLU A 460 28.26 8.06 1.83
N ALA A 461 28.95 6.94 1.60
CA ALA A 461 30.25 6.94 0.93
C ALA A 461 30.22 7.64 -0.44
N THR A 462 29.12 7.48 -1.20
CA THR A 462 28.97 7.97 -2.56
C THR A 462 28.11 9.23 -2.71
N GLY A 463 27.50 9.74 -1.62
CA GLY A 463 26.59 10.89 -1.71
C GLY A 463 25.70 11.08 -0.48
N TRP A 464 24.47 11.52 -0.70
CA TRP A 464 23.45 11.79 0.32
C TRP A 464 22.22 10.92 0.06
N ALA A 465 21.84 10.09 1.04
CA ALA A 465 20.66 9.25 0.96
C ALA A 465 19.50 9.86 1.74
N LEU A 466 18.28 9.78 1.19
CA LEU A 466 17.07 10.17 1.90
C LEU A 466 16.94 9.32 3.17
N CYS A 467 16.78 9.96 4.32
CA CYS A 467 16.72 9.27 5.61
C CYS A 467 15.53 9.61 6.51
N SER A 468 14.73 10.63 6.16
CA SER A 468 13.61 11.06 6.99
C SER A 468 12.54 11.82 6.21
N LEU A 469 11.29 11.55 6.57
CA LEU A 469 10.08 12.31 6.25
C LEU A 469 9.34 12.57 7.57
N TYR A 470 9.71 13.65 8.24
CA TYR A 470 9.28 13.93 9.61
C TYR A 470 8.15 14.96 9.68
N HIS A 471 7.12 14.64 10.45
CA HIS A 471 6.01 15.55 10.75
C HIS A 471 6.30 16.30 12.06
N GLY A 472 6.71 17.55 11.93
CA GLY A 472 7.09 18.43 13.05
C GLY A 472 6.00 18.61 14.12
N PRO A 473 4.73 18.90 13.75
CA PRO A 473 3.65 19.10 14.72
C PRO A 473 3.39 17.93 15.66
N THR A 474 3.35 16.70 15.14
CA THR A 474 3.09 15.49 15.96
C THR A 474 4.37 14.74 16.35
N ARG A 475 5.53 15.21 15.87
CA ARG A 475 6.85 14.61 16.08
C ARG A 475 6.97 13.17 15.60
N HIS A 476 6.21 12.82 14.57
CA HIS A 476 6.20 11.48 13.99
C HIS A 476 7.15 11.38 12.81
N GLU A 477 7.89 10.27 12.74
CA GLU A 477 8.70 9.92 11.58
C GLU A 477 7.93 8.93 10.71
N PHE A 478 7.89 9.18 9.40
CA PHE A 478 7.32 8.24 8.46
C PHE A 478 8.32 7.36 7.73
N LEU A 479 9.61 7.69 7.75
CA LEU A 479 10.67 6.92 7.10
C LEU A 479 11.63 6.30 8.12
N ASP A 480 11.65 4.97 8.17
CA ASP A 480 12.59 4.19 8.96
C ASP A 480 13.69 3.57 8.10
N SER A 481 14.49 4.43 7.49
CA SER A 481 15.58 4.02 6.63
C SER A 481 16.93 4.07 7.35
N LEU A 482 17.02 3.82 8.67
CA LEU A 482 18.29 4.01 9.42
C LEU A 482 19.44 3.08 8.99
N SER A 483 19.14 1.90 8.42
CA SER A 483 20.12 0.87 8.08
C SER A 483 20.44 0.76 6.57
N THR A 484 19.44 0.87 5.69
CA THR A 484 19.63 0.73 4.23
C THR A 484 19.14 1.99 3.50
N PRO A 485 20.00 2.68 2.73
CA PRO A 485 19.59 3.87 1.98
C PRO A 485 18.64 3.47 0.83
N PRO A 486 17.44 4.07 0.75
CA PRO A 486 16.50 3.75 -0.32
C PRO A 486 17.00 4.31 -1.66
N ALA A 487 16.80 3.55 -2.74
CA ALA A 487 16.86 4.14 -4.07
C ALA A 487 15.66 5.06 -4.24
N ILE A 488 15.86 6.30 -4.69
CA ILE A 488 14.76 7.27 -4.85
C ILE A 488 14.26 7.39 -6.29
N TRP A 489 14.99 6.82 -7.25
CA TRP A 489 14.59 6.69 -8.64
C TRP A 489 15.13 5.39 -9.26
N GLN A 490 14.43 4.87 -10.26
CA GLN A 490 14.91 3.83 -11.17
C GLN A 490 14.51 4.16 -12.60
N ALA A 491 15.23 3.67 -13.60
CA ALA A 491 14.90 3.83 -15.00
C ALA A 491 15.17 2.51 -15.74
N ARG A 492 14.23 2.10 -16.58
CA ARG A 492 14.42 0.97 -17.50
C ARG A 492 14.83 1.50 -18.86
N VAL A 493 15.90 0.92 -19.40
CA VAL A 493 16.48 1.29 -20.69
C VAL A 493 16.52 0.06 -21.57
N LYS A 494 15.92 0.16 -22.75
CA LYS A 494 15.85 -0.87 -23.77
C LYS A 494 17.14 -0.93 -24.57
N GLN A 495 17.64 -2.15 -24.77
CA GLN A 495 18.82 -2.44 -25.58
C GLN A 495 18.51 -2.36 -27.08
N PRO A 496 19.55 -2.20 -27.94
CA PRO A 496 19.38 -2.18 -29.40
C PRO A 496 18.78 -3.47 -29.98
N ASP A 497 18.87 -4.59 -29.24
CA ASP A 497 18.26 -5.88 -29.62
C ASP A 497 16.71 -5.84 -29.65
N GLY A 498 16.10 -4.77 -29.12
CA GLY A 498 14.67 -4.57 -29.09
C GLY A 498 13.89 -5.46 -28.11
N LYS A 499 14.57 -6.26 -27.28
CA LYS A 499 13.96 -7.26 -26.37
C LYS A 499 14.42 -7.12 -24.92
N THR A 500 15.67 -6.74 -24.70
CA THR A 500 16.27 -6.69 -23.36
C THR A 500 16.09 -5.32 -22.72
N LEU A 501 15.77 -5.30 -21.43
CA LEU A 501 15.69 -4.10 -20.61
C LEU A 501 16.77 -4.16 -19.51
N ASP A 502 17.61 -3.14 -19.45
CA ASP A 502 18.45 -2.88 -18.30
C ASP A 502 17.71 -1.99 -17.31
N THR A 503 17.92 -2.19 -16.01
CA THR A 503 17.47 -1.22 -15.01
C THR A 503 18.66 -0.46 -14.43
N LEU A 504 18.56 0.86 -14.47
CA LEU A 504 19.45 1.81 -13.82
C LEU A 504 18.76 2.30 -12.54
N SER A 505 19.47 2.38 -11.42
CA SER A 505 18.90 2.77 -10.13
C SER A 505 19.74 3.86 -9.47
N GLY A 506 19.05 4.81 -8.83
CA GLY A 506 19.69 5.90 -8.11
C GLY A 506 20.17 5.51 -6.73
N GLY A 507 21.47 5.55 -6.49
CA GLY A 507 22.06 5.49 -5.13
C GLY A 507 22.00 6.84 -4.39
N PRO A 508 22.87 7.06 -3.40
CA PRO A 508 23.01 8.36 -2.74
C PRO A 508 23.34 9.49 -3.74
N ALA A 509 22.71 10.65 -3.59
CA ALA A 509 22.79 11.76 -4.53
C ALA A 509 23.85 12.81 -4.15
N SER A 510 24.36 13.57 -5.12
CA SER A 510 24.93 14.89 -4.80
C SER A 510 23.80 15.90 -4.58
N ILE A 511 23.88 16.74 -3.54
CA ILE A 511 22.84 17.72 -3.21
C ILE A 511 23.43 19.13 -3.21
N THR A 512 22.90 19.98 -4.09
CA THR A 512 23.08 21.43 -4.05
C THR A 512 21.80 22.13 -3.58
N VAL A 513 21.95 23.29 -2.97
CA VAL A 513 20.84 24.00 -2.32
C VAL A 513 20.68 25.37 -2.97
N ASP A 514 19.52 25.59 -3.56
CA ASP A 514 19.12 26.87 -4.13
C ASP A 514 18.28 27.65 -3.12
N ARG A 515 18.86 28.77 -2.68
CA ARG A 515 18.34 29.63 -1.60
C ARG A 515 17.68 30.90 -2.11
N ALA A 516 17.55 31.09 -3.43
CA ALA A 516 17.07 32.34 -4.01
C ALA A 516 15.65 32.72 -3.53
N GLY A 517 14.81 31.72 -3.21
CA GLY A 517 13.44 31.92 -2.72
C GLY A 517 13.28 32.05 -1.20
N MET A 518 14.37 31.96 -0.42
CA MET A 518 14.26 31.99 1.04
C MET A 518 13.84 33.38 1.54
N PRO A 519 13.02 33.48 2.62
CA PRO A 519 12.59 32.40 3.52
C PRO A 519 11.24 31.76 3.14
N ARG A 520 10.69 32.03 1.95
CA ARG A 520 9.37 31.49 1.54
C ARG A 520 9.46 30.15 0.81
N ARG A 521 10.56 29.93 0.08
CA ARG A 521 10.77 28.75 -0.74
C ARG A 521 12.22 28.28 -0.65
N LEU A 522 12.42 26.97 -0.65
CA LEU A 522 13.72 26.30 -0.71
C LEU A 522 13.68 25.24 -1.81
N VAL A 523 14.75 25.15 -2.60
CA VAL A 523 14.87 24.10 -3.63
C VAL A 523 16.16 23.32 -3.39
N LEU A 524 16.03 22.00 -3.22
CA LEU A 524 17.16 21.07 -3.24
C LEU A 524 17.30 20.53 -4.65
N ARG A 525 18.52 20.51 -5.19
CA ARG A 525 18.83 19.90 -6.49
C ARG A 525 19.71 18.69 -6.26
N LEU A 526 19.17 17.54 -6.61
CA LEU A 526 19.81 16.23 -6.51
C LEU A 526 20.37 15.87 -7.89
N SER A 527 21.56 15.28 -7.94
CA SER A 527 22.15 14.78 -9.18
C SER A 527 22.88 13.47 -8.97
N TRP A 528 22.82 12.60 -9.97
CA TRP A 528 23.53 11.32 -10.01
C TRP A 528 24.39 11.25 -11.27
N PRO A 529 25.68 10.89 -11.15
CA PRO A 529 26.49 10.58 -12.32
C PRO A 529 26.05 9.23 -12.92
N GLY A 530 26.22 9.07 -14.23
CA GLY A 530 25.93 7.84 -14.94
C GLY A 530 25.31 8.12 -16.31
N GLU A 531 24.92 7.07 -17.03
CA GLU A 531 24.42 7.15 -18.41
C GLU A 531 23.32 8.20 -18.61
N LEU A 532 22.28 8.19 -17.77
CA LEU A 532 21.16 9.12 -17.89
C LEU A 532 21.40 10.46 -17.21
N ASN A 533 22.54 10.67 -16.54
CA ASN A 533 22.84 11.80 -15.66
C ASN A 533 21.60 12.39 -14.94
N PRO A 534 20.83 11.60 -14.17
CA PRO A 534 19.55 12.07 -13.67
C PRO A 534 19.72 13.27 -12.73
N THR A 535 18.74 14.17 -12.77
CA THR A 535 18.64 15.30 -11.87
C THR A 535 17.23 15.39 -11.31
N ALA A 536 17.11 15.66 -10.03
CA ALA A 536 15.82 15.90 -9.38
C ALA A 536 15.82 17.24 -8.65
N SER A 537 14.66 17.88 -8.59
CA SER A 537 14.43 19.04 -7.73
C SER A 537 13.39 18.71 -6.67
N ILE A 538 13.63 19.13 -5.42
CA ILE A 538 12.68 19.06 -4.31
C ILE A 538 12.41 20.48 -3.85
N THR A 539 11.20 20.96 -4.06
CA THR A 539 10.77 22.32 -3.69
C THR A 539 9.89 22.28 -2.44
N LEU A 540 10.27 23.04 -1.41
CA LEU A 540 9.44 23.29 -0.23
C LEU A 540 8.94 24.73 -0.23
N ASP A 541 7.66 24.92 0.05
CA ASP A 541 7.06 26.24 0.33
C ASP A 541 6.69 26.31 1.82
N ALA A 542 6.99 27.44 2.45
CA ALA A 542 6.83 27.67 3.87
C ALA A 542 5.42 27.31 4.41
N GLY A 543 5.36 26.48 5.45
CA GLY A 543 4.16 26.15 6.21
C GLY A 543 3.12 25.30 5.47
N THR A 544 3.46 24.70 4.33
CA THR A 544 2.50 23.92 3.54
C THR A 544 2.38 22.46 4.00
N GLY A 545 3.43 21.93 4.64
CA GLY A 545 3.60 20.51 4.93
C GLY A 545 3.92 19.68 3.68
N LEU A 546 4.03 20.29 2.50
CA LEU A 546 4.15 19.59 1.22
C LEU A 546 5.45 19.95 0.50
N SER A 547 6.01 18.98 -0.20
CA SER A 547 7.16 19.17 -1.08
C SER A 547 6.84 18.67 -2.49
N ARG A 548 7.36 19.37 -3.50
CA ARG A 548 7.14 19.05 -4.93
C ARG A 548 8.44 18.57 -5.57
N TRP A 549 8.38 17.39 -6.16
CA TRP A 549 9.51 16.61 -6.65
C TRP A 549 9.39 16.47 -8.16
N ARG A 550 10.47 16.80 -8.89
CA ARG A 550 10.52 16.65 -10.34
C ARG A 550 11.85 16.07 -10.78
N LEU A 551 11.81 14.98 -11.56
CA LEU A 551 12.97 14.28 -12.09
C LEU A 551 13.14 14.58 -13.59
N SER A 552 14.40 14.66 -14.02
CA SER A 552 14.82 14.67 -15.42
C SER A 552 15.93 13.62 -15.60
N ALA A 553 15.87 12.89 -16.70
CA ALA A 553 16.87 11.97 -17.20
C ALA A 553 17.28 12.38 -18.63
N ALA A 554 18.58 12.40 -18.89
CA ALA A 554 19.12 12.59 -20.22
C ALA A 554 18.79 11.39 -21.12
N LYS A 555 19.09 11.53 -22.42
CA LYS A 555 18.98 10.41 -23.36
C LYS A 555 20.00 9.31 -23.01
N PRO A 556 19.66 8.02 -23.17
CA PRO A 556 20.62 6.93 -23.11
C PRO A 556 21.74 7.09 -24.16
N GLU A 557 22.85 6.39 -23.96
CA GLU A 557 23.97 6.37 -24.90
C GLU A 557 23.70 5.45 -26.10
N GLY A 558 24.24 5.80 -27.27
CA GLY A 558 24.13 5.00 -28.48
C GLY A 558 22.69 4.78 -28.95
N GLU A 559 22.36 3.54 -29.34
CA GLU A 559 21.05 3.13 -29.83
C GLU A 559 20.10 2.65 -28.73
N ARG A 560 20.49 2.80 -27.46
CA ARG A 560 19.62 2.45 -26.33
C ARG A 560 18.48 3.46 -26.19
N ALA A 561 17.37 3.02 -25.61
CA ALA A 561 16.16 3.82 -25.54
C ALA A 561 15.49 3.76 -24.16
N LEU A 562 15.03 4.90 -23.65
CA LEU A 562 14.33 4.94 -22.37
C LEU A 562 12.96 4.23 -22.51
N TRP A 563 12.63 3.39 -21.53
CA TRP A 563 11.38 2.62 -21.50
C TRP A 563 10.41 3.20 -20.48
N GLU A 564 10.81 3.27 -19.21
CA GLU A 564 10.02 3.89 -18.14
C GLU A 564 10.90 4.33 -16.98
N VAL A 565 10.38 5.22 -16.14
CA VAL A 565 11.11 5.81 -15.01
C VAL A 565 10.27 5.70 -13.75
N ASP A 566 10.82 5.12 -12.70
CA ASP A 566 10.20 5.04 -11.38
C ASP A 566 10.66 6.24 -10.54
N PHE A 567 9.75 7.14 -10.17
CA PHE A 567 10.05 8.29 -9.31
C PHE A 567 8.80 8.91 -8.67
N PRO A 568 8.79 9.24 -7.37
CA PRO A 568 9.78 8.82 -6.39
C PRO A 568 9.59 7.33 -6.08
N VAL A 569 10.68 6.72 -5.62
CA VAL A 569 10.67 5.43 -4.93
C VAL A 569 10.93 5.71 -3.45
N LEU A 570 9.97 5.38 -2.59
CA LEU A 570 10.06 5.56 -1.15
C LEU A 570 9.84 4.20 -0.49
N SER A 571 10.81 3.72 0.28
CA SER A 571 10.75 2.42 0.97
C SER A 571 11.14 2.56 2.43
N GLY A 572 10.71 1.63 3.29
CA GLY A 572 10.93 1.75 4.73
C GLY A 572 9.95 2.72 5.39
N MET A 573 8.74 2.87 4.83
CA MET A 573 7.72 3.73 5.39
C MET A 573 6.93 3.02 6.50
N GLY A 574 6.43 3.79 7.47
CA GLY A 574 5.61 3.30 8.57
C GLY A 574 6.37 3.09 9.88
N SER A 575 5.61 2.83 10.95
CA SER A 575 6.13 2.58 12.29
C SER A 575 6.52 1.12 12.45
N ARG A 576 7.77 0.87 12.84
CA ARG A 576 8.20 -0.47 13.30
C ARG A 576 7.88 -0.74 14.76
N GLU A 577 7.86 0.30 15.60
CA GLU A 577 7.56 0.16 17.04
C GLU A 577 6.06 -0.07 17.28
N HIS A 578 5.20 0.54 16.46
CA HIS A 578 3.74 0.51 16.60
C HIS A 578 3.02 0.36 15.24
N PRO A 579 3.30 -0.70 14.45
CA PRO A 579 2.69 -0.92 13.13
C PRO A 579 1.17 -1.09 13.21
N GLU A 580 0.62 -1.53 14.35
CA GLU A 580 -0.82 -1.71 14.57
C GLU A 580 -1.60 -0.39 14.55
N ARG A 581 -0.91 0.74 14.71
CA ARG A 581 -1.51 2.09 14.68
C ARG A 581 -1.42 2.76 13.31
N ASP A 582 -0.68 2.16 12.38
CA ASP A 582 -0.58 2.66 11.02
C ASP A 582 -1.81 2.26 10.23
N THR A 583 -2.20 3.11 9.28
CA THR A 583 -3.19 2.79 8.28
C THR A 583 -2.74 3.35 6.93
N ALA A 584 -2.64 2.49 5.93
CA ALA A 584 -2.46 2.92 4.54
C ALA A 584 -3.83 3.10 3.88
N ALA A 585 -3.98 4.06 2.97
CA ALA A 585 -5.21 4.22 2.19
C ALA A 585 -4.91 4.47 0.72
N VAL A 586 -5.59 3.74 -0.18
CA VAL A 586 -5.42 3.83 -1.63
C VAL A 586 -6.75 4.13 -2.32
N PRO A 587 -6.77 4.77 -3.49
CA PRO A 587 -7.98 5.25 -4.14
C PRO A 587 -8.60 4.17 -5.05
N ARG A 588 -8.74 2.95 -4.54
CA ARG A 588 -9.40 1.85 -5.25
C ARG A 588 -10.92 2.01 -5.15
N SER A 589 -11.63 2.07 -6.28
CA SER A 589 -13.07 2.36 -6.30
C SER A 589 -13.39 3.63 -5.49
N TRP A 590 -14.09 3.53 -4.35
CA TRP A 590 -14.40 4.64 -3.46
C TRP A 590 -13.23 5.12 -2.58
N GLY A 591 -12.23 4.26 -2.38
CA GLY A 591 -11.14 4.41 -1.41
C GLY A 591 -11.13 3.23 -0.44
N GLN A 592 -9.95 2.65 -0.18
CA GLN A 592 -9.78 1.50 0.71
C GLN A 592 -8.69 1.80 1.72
N ALA A 593 -8.99 1.61 3.00
CA ALA A 593 -8.04 1.69 4.09
C ALA A 593 -7.53 0.28 4.46
N PHE A 594 -6.29 0.21 4.91
CA PHE A 594 -5.60 -1.00 5.34
C PHE A 594 -5.02 -0.73 6.72
N PRO A 595 -5.78 -0.96 7.81
CA PRO A 595 -5.29 -0.85 9.18
C PRO A 595 -4.18 -1.88 9.42
N ASN A 596 -3.11 -1.52 10.11
CA ASN A 596 -1.92 -2.37 10.24
C ASN A 596 -1.44 -2.89 8.87
N PRO A 597 -1.04 -1.98 7.96
CA PRO A 597 -0.83 -2.30 6.55
C PRO A 597 0.31 -3.30 6.31
N THR A 598 1.25 -3.46 7.24
CA THR A 598 2.27 -4.52 7.16
C THR A 598 1.67 -5.93 7.18
N VAL A 599 0.44 -6.05 7.68
CA VAL A 599 -0.34 -7.29 7.72
C VAL A 599 -1.46 -7.29 6.69
N THR A 600 -2.19 -6.18 6.56
CA THR A 600 -3.43 -6.15 5.77
C THR A 600 -3.22 -5.76 4.32
N LEU A 601 -2.09 -5.12 3.98
CA LEU A 601 -1.74 -4.69 2.63
C LEU A 601 -0.62 -5.59 2.06
N SER A 602 -0.91 -6.20 0.91
CA SER A 602 0.11 -6.81 0.04
C SER A 602 0.48 -5.84 -1.08
N ARG A 603 1.12 -6.31 -2.15
CA ARG A 603 1.43 -5.47 -3.32
C ARG A 603 0.14 -5.06 -4.06
N HIS A 604 -0.18 -3.76 -4.03
CA HIS A 604 -1.23 -3.14 -4.84
C HIS A 604 -0.58 -2.28 -5.93
N SER A 605 -0.46 -2.82 -7.14
CA SER A 605 0.24 -2.20 -8.28
C SER A 605 -0.71 -2.06 -9.48
N ILE A 606 -1.13 -0.84 -9.81
CA ILE A 606 -2.20 -0.60 -10.77
C ILE A 606 -1.88 0.55 -11.74
N ASN A 607 -2.20 0.34 -13.02
CA ASN A 607 -2.13 1.38 -14.04
C ASN A 607 -3.26 2.40 -13.88
N TYR A 608 -2.89 3.67 -13.86
CA TYR A 608 -3.76 4.82 -13.89
C TYR A 608 -3.77 5.42 -15.32
N PRO A 609 -4.92 5.95 -15.77
CA PRO A 609 -6.22 5.95 -15.12
C PRO A 609 -6.95 4.60 -15.20
N SER A 610 -7.56 4.12 -14.10
CA SER A 610 -8.46 2.94 -14.09
C SER A 610 -9.33 2.88 -12.83
N ALA A 611 -10.25 1.91 -12.75
CA ALA A 611 -11.05 1.63 -11.55
C ALA A 611 -10.20 1.16 -10.35
N GLY A 612 -9.05 0.53 -10.62
CA GLY A 612 -8.16 0.02 -9.57
C GLY A 612 -7.31 1.11 -8.90
N TRP A 613 -7.18 2.28 -9.57
CA TRP A 613 -6.54 3.47 -9.04
C TRP A 613 -7.22 4.71 -9.63
N THR A 614 -8.23 5.23 -8.93
CA THR A 614 -9.16 6.24 -9.49
C THR A 614 -8.64 7.68 -9.41
N MET A 615 -7.69 7.93 -8.52
CA MET A 615 -7.14 9.25 -8.19
C MET A 615 -5.62 9.17 -7.99
N GLN A 616 -4.87 10.22 -8.26
CA GLN A 616 -3.40 10.16 -8.33
C GLN A 616 -2.70 10.32 -6.95
N TYR A 617 -3.16 9.65 -5.90
CA TYR A 617 -2.54 9.70 -4.58
C TYR A 617 -2.80 8.45 -3.72
N ALA A 618 -2.00 8.27 -2.69
CA ALA A 618 -2.19 7.36 -1.57
C ALA A 618 -1.85 8.08 -0.26
N LEU A 619 -2.24 7.50 0.87
CA LEU A 619 -2.01 8.03 2.21
C LEU A 619 -1.41 6.95 3.11
N LEU A 620 -0.61 7.38 4.08
CA LEU A 620 -0.21 6.59 5.24
C LEU A 620 -0.38 7.47 6.47
N TYR A 621 -1.07 7.01 7.51
CA TYR A 621 -1.21 7.80 8.73
C TYR A 621 -1.07 6.95 9.99
N HIS A 622 -0.49 7.56 11.02
CA HIS A 622 -0.26 7.02 12.34
C HIS A 622 -1.03 7.89 13.36
N GLY A 623 -2.20 7.42 13.78
CA GLY A 623 -3.14 8.24 14.53
C GLY A 623 -3.52 9.51 13.76
N ASN A 624 -3.15 10.68 14.30
CA ASN A 624 -3.44 11.99 13.69
C ASN A 624 -2.26 12.56 12.87
N SER A 625 -1.20 11.77 12.65
CA SER A 625 -0.07 12.14 11.81
C SER A 625 -0.29 11.50 10.43
N GLY A 626 -0.33 12.28 9.36
CA GLY A 626 -0.49 11.78 8.01
C GLY A 626 0.71 12.06 7.11
N LEU A 627 0.95 11.15 6.18
CA LEU A 627 1.86 11.24 5.04
C LEU A 627 1.02 11.17 3.77
N TYR A 628 1.16 12.20 2.95
CA TYR A 628 0.53 12.34 1.65
C TYR A 628 1.53 11.95 0.56
N LEU A 629 1.11 11.05 -0.34
CA LEU A 629 1.91 10.51 -1.43
C LEU A 629 1.12 10.66 -2.73
N GLY A 630 1.43 11.64 -3.56
CA GLY A 630 0.63 11.87 -4.78
C GLY A 630 1.42 12.36 -5.98
N VAL A 631 0.74 12.43 -7.12
CA VAL A 631 1.24 13.00 -8.37
C VAL A 631 0.22 14.02 -8.86
N HIS A 632 0.63 15.28 -8.94
CA HIS A 632 -0.22 16.40 -9.36
C HIS A 632 -0.08 16.61 -10.86
N ASP A 633 -0.67 15.71 -11.64
CA ASP A 633 -0.67 15.74 -13.11
C ASP A 633 -2.05 16.10 -13.67
N PRO A 634 -2.23 17.32 -14.22
CA PRO A 634 -3.52 17.79 -14.74
C PRO A 634 -3.88 17.20 -16.11
N ARG A 635 -3.04 16.34 -16.71
CA ARG A 635 -3.27 15.71 -18.02
C ARG A 635 -3.39 14.19 -17.95
N ALA A 636 -3.40 13.62 -16.75
CA ALA A 636 -3.63 12.20 -16.52
C ALA A 636 -2.78 11.28 -17.44
N TYR A 637 -1.47 11.55 -17.51
CA TYR A 637 -0.54 10.68 -18.22
C TYR A 637 -0.68 9.23 -17.72
N SER A 638 -0.55 8.28 -18.63
CA SER A 638 -0.50 6.87 -18.25
C SER A 638 0.69 6.63 -17.31
N LYS A 639 0.43 6.02 -16.15
CA LYS A 639 1.43 5.68 -15.13
C LYS A 639 0.97 4.50 -14.29
N CYS A 640 1.87 3.86 -13.55
CA CYS A 640 1.53 2.82 -12.59
C CYS A 640 1.85 3.28 -11.18
N PHE A 641 0.93 3.09 -10.24
CA PHE A 641 1.16 3.32 -8.83
C PHE A 641 1.31 1.98 -8.11
N THR A 642 2.31 1.87 -7.25
CA THR A 642 2.55 0.69 -6.40
C THR A 642 2.59 1.12 -4.94
N MET A 643 1.77 0.49 -4.10
CA MET A 643 1.94 0.44 -2.65
C MET A 643 2.14 -1.03 -2.27
N GLU A 644 3.20 -1.36 -1.53
CA GLU A 644 3.50 -2.73 -1.14
C GLU A 644 4.11 -2.83 0.25
N THR A 645 3.95 -3.99 0.89
CA THR A 645 4.68 -4.33 2.12
C THR A 645 5.95 -5.10 1.77
N LEU A 646 7.07 -4.66 2.34
CA LEU A 646 8.36 -5.32 2.32
C LEU A 646 8.61 -5.97 3.69
N HIS A 647 9.11 -7.20 3.72
CA HIS A 647 9.48 -7.89 4.97
C HIS A 647 10.99 -8.11 4.98
N ASP A 648 11.69 -7.47 5.92
CA ASP A 648 13.14 -7.60 6.10
C ASP A 648 13.50 -8.16 7.49
N ALA A 649 14.79 -8.27 7.80
CA ALA A 649 15.28 -8.73 9.11
C ALA A 649 14.82 -7.85 10.29
N ALA A 650 14.36 -6.63 10.06
CA ALA A 650 13.81 -5.76 11.10
C ALA A 650 12.27 -5.75 11.11
N GLY A 651 11.61 -6.59 10.30
CA GLY A 651 10.14 -6.71 10.22
C GLY A 651 9.50 -6.14 8.95
N GLY A 652 8.19 -5.97 8.96
CA GLY A 652 7.42 -5.40 7.85
C GLY A 652 7.55 -3.87 7.77
N ASN A 653 7.68 -3.32 6.56
CA ASN A 653 7.56 -1.88 6.27
C ASN A 653 6.86 -1.66 4.93
N LEU A 654 6.47 -0.41 4.64
CA LEU A 654 5.81 -0.05 3.39
C LEU A 654 6.77 0.56 2.37
N ALA A 655 6.46 0.32 1.10
CA ALA A 655 7.07 1.00 -0.03
C ALA A 655 6.01 1.57 -0.98
N TRP A 656 6.29 2.76 -1.50
CA TRP A 656 5.50 3.44 -2.52
C TRP A 656 6.37 3.81 -3.71
N ARG A 657 5.85 3.56 -4.90
CA ARG A 657 6.51 3.81 -6.17
C ARG A 657 5.51 4.32 -7.20
N VAL A 658 5.97 5.24 -8.04
CA VAL A 658 5.26 5.63 -9.26
C VAL A 658 6.12 5.34 -10.47
N THR A 659 5.63 4.50 -11.37
CA THR A 659 6.25 4.22 -12.67
C THR A 659 5.65 5.12 -13.74
N HIS A 660 6.49 5.95 -14.35
CA HIS A 660 6.15 6.83 -15.46
C HIS A 660 6.48 6.18 -16.80
N TYR A 661 5.44 5.91 -17.59
CA TYR A 661 5.60 5.50 -18.99
C TYR A 661 5.98 6.74 -19.82
N VAL A 662 7.24 6.80 -20.24
CA VAL A 662 7.77 7.98 -20.95
C VAL A 662 7.16 8.08 -22.35
N PRO A 663 6.88 9.27 -22.89
CA PRO A 663 6.52 9.40 -24.31
C PRO A 663 7.62 8.83 -25.21
N ASP A 664 7.22 8.22 -26.34
CA ASP A 664 8.13 7.57 -27.29
C ASP A 664 8.98 6.44 -26.68
N MET A 665 8.35 5.60 -25.84
CA MET A 665 8.98 4.44 -25.21
C MET A 665 9.72 3.59 -26.25
N GLY A 666 10.99 3.27 -25.97
CA GLY A 666 11.79 2.42 -26.84
C GLY A 666 12.33 3.11 -28.11
N LYS A 667 12.11 4.43 -28.29
CA LYS A 667 12.74 5.21 -29.36
C LYS A 667 14.12 5.76 -28.92
N PRO A 668 15.22 5.45 -29.65
CA PRO A 668 16.55 5.94 -29.28
C PRO A 668 16.66 7.47 -29.34
N GLY A 669 17.64 8.00 -28.61
CA GLY A 669 17.98 9.43 -28.63
C GLY A 669 17.04 10.35 -27.85
N GLN A 670 16.06 9.81 -27.11
CA GLN A 670 15.13 10.57 -26.29
C GLN A 670 15.54 10.56 -24.81
N GLY A 671 15.54 11.73 -24.18
CA GLY A 671 15.55 11.88 -22.72
C GLY A 671 14.14 12.10 -22.19
N TRP A 672 13.99 12.30 -20.88
CA TRP A 672 12.69 12.55 -20.27
C TRP A 672 12.78 13.54 -19.12
N THR A 673 11.81 14.45 -19.04
CA THR A 673 11.58 15.28 -17.86
C THR A 673 10.13 15.10 -17.45
N ALA A 674 9.91 14.82 -16.17
CA ALA A 674 8.57 14.69 -15.62
C ALA A 674 7.75 15.97 -15.91
N PRO A 675 6.61 15.87 -16.62
CA PRO A 675 5.83 17.04 -17.02
C PRO A 675 4.93 17.57 -15.90
N TYR A 676 5.03 16.99 -14.71
CA TYR A 676 4.22 17.26 -13.52
C TYR A 676 5.04 16.95 -12.26
N ASP A 677 4.51 17.32 -11.10
CA ASP A 677 5.19 17.12 -9.82
C ASP A 677 4.67 15.85 -9.13
N ALA A 678 5.59 15.05 -8.60
CA ALA A 678 5.27 14.17 -7.48
C ALA A 678 5.23 15.03 -6.20
N VAL A 679 4.25 14.80 -5.35
CA VAL A 679 4.01 15.59 -4.14
C VAL A 679 4.05 14.67 -2.94
N VAL A 680 5.05 14.91 -2.08
CA VAL A 680 5.28 14.16 -0.85
C VAL A 680 5.21 15.13 0.31
N GLY A 681 4.45 14.83 1.35
CA GLY A 681 4.36 15.72 2.49
C GLY A 681 3.63 15.18 3.69
N THR A 682 3.67 15.90 4.79
CA THR A 682 3.03 15.52 6.05
C THR A 682 1.86 16.44 6.38
N TYR A 683 0.88 15.91 7.10
CA TYR A 683 -0.31 16.64 7.49
C TYR A 683 -0.86 16.12 8.83
N THR A 684 -1.74 16.90 9.46
CA THR A 684 -2.47 16.49 10.67
C THR A 684 -3.86 16.03 10.27
N GLY A 685 -4.22 14.79 10.59
CA GLY A 685 -5.50 14.18 10.24
C GLY A 685 -5.38 12.75 9.76
N ASP A 686 -6.48 12.23 9.22
CA ASP A 686 -6.60 10.87 8.68
C ASP A 686 -6.87 10.89 7.16
N TRP A 687 -7.53 9.86 6.64
CA TRP A 687 -7.94 9.79 5.24
C TRP A 687 -8.70 11.04 4.76
N TYR A 688 -9.52 11.68 5.61
CA TYR A 688 -10.33 12.84 5.19
C TYR A 688 -9.44 14.05 4.90
N GLU A 689 -8.60 14.45 5.86
CA GLU A 689 -7.70 15.59 5.68
C GLU A 689 -6.68 15.33 4.55
N GLY A 690 -6.23 14.08 4.38
CA GLY A 690 -5.39 13.67 3.25
C GLY A 690 -6.09 13.82 1.90
N SER A 691 -7.32 13.32 1.75
CA SER A 691 -8.14 13.50 0.54
C SER A 691 -8.42 14.97 0.24
N ARG A 692 -8.53 15.83 1.26
CA ARG A 692 -8.68 17.29 1.09
C ARG A 692 -7.46 17.95 0.46
N ILE A 693 -6.26 17.41 0.66
CA ILE A 693 -5.05 17.87 -0.05
C ILE A 693 -5.21 17.59 -1.54
N TYR A 694 -5.59 16.36 -1.90
CA TYR A 694 -5.80 15.99 -3.30
C TYR A 694 -6.94 16.79 -3.95
N ARG A 695 -8.05 17.02 -3.24
CA ARG A 695 -9.18 17.82 -3.75
C ARG A 695 -8.72 19.21 -4.24
N ARG A 696 -7.85 19.89 -3.50
CA ARG A 696 -7.32 21.21 -3.92
C ARG A 696 -6.55 21.14 -5.24
N PHE A 697 -5.82 20.06 -5.47
CA PHE A 697 -5.19 19.81 -6.76
C PHE A 697 -6.23 19.49 -7.84
N ALA A 698 -7.16 18.56 -7.57
CA ALA A 698 -8.21 18.17 -8.51
C ALA A 698 -9.01 19.39 -9.00
N GLU A 699 -9.32 20.35 -8.12
CA GLU A 699 -10.03 21.60 -8.45
C GLU A 699 -9.28 22.50 -9.45
N SER A 700 -7.97 22.30 -9.65
CA SER A 700 -7.16 23.00 -10.67
C SER A 700 -7.08 22.27 -12.02
N THR A 701 -7.64 21.06 -12.11
CA THR A 701 -7.53 20.20 -13.31
C THR A 701 -8.59 20.54 -14.35
N PRO A 702 -8.37 20.19 -15.64
CA PRO A 702 -9.38 20.36 -16.68
C PRO A 702 -10.72 19.67 -16.35
N TRP A 703 -10.70 18.50 -15.70
CA TRP A 703 -11.91 17.73 -15.42
C TRP A 703 -12.74 18.26 -14.25
N LEU A 704 -12.24 19.20 -13.44
CA LEU A 704 -13.06 19.96 -12.48
C LEU A 704 -13.16 21.47 -12.79
N SER A 705 -12.48 21.94 -13.84
CA SER A 705 -12.43 23.36 -14.21
C SER A 705 -13.81 23.99 -14.49
N LYS A 706 -14.80 23.18 -14.87
CA LYS A 706 -16.18 23.62 -15.11
C LYS A 706 -17.00 23.86 -13.82
N GLY A 707 -16.43 23.55 -12.65
CA GLY A 707 -17.06 23.77 -11.35
C GLY A 707 -18.13 22.74 -10.98
N LEU A 708 -18.83 23.02 -9.88
CA LEU A 708 -19.85 22.14 -9.30
C LEU A 708 -21.04 21.90 -10.23
N LEU A 709 -21.59 20.69 -10.22
CA LEU A 709 -22.79 20.30 -10.97
C LEU A 709 -23.97 21.25 -10.74
N ALA A 710 -24.16 21.72 -9.51
CA ALA A 710 -25.21 22.68 -9.14
C ALA A 710 -25.20 23.98 -9.96
N LYS A 711 -24.05 24.32 -10.56
CA LYS A 711 -23.83 25.55 -11.34
C LYS A 711 -23.66 25.29 -12.84
N ARG A 712 -23.52 24.03 -13.25
CA ARG A 712 -23.29 23.68 -14.66
C ARG A 712 -24.59 23.69 -15.45
N LYS A 713 -24.49 24.16 -16.70
CA LYS A 713 -25.60 24.21 -17.67
C LYS A 713 -25.35 23.35 -18.90
N ASP A 714 -24.14 22.84 -19.05
CA ASP A 714 -23.66 22.05 -20.18
C ASP A 714 -23.71 20.53 -19.91
N VAL A 715 -24.40 20.11 -18.85
CA VAL A 715 -24.62 18.71 -18.47
C VAL A 715 -26.04 18.26 -18.77
N GLY A 716 -26.19 16.99 -19.14
CA GLY A 716 -27.50 16.36 -19.29
C GLY A 716 -28.30 16.38 -17.99
N THR A 717 -29.49 16.99 -18.01
CA THR A 717 -30.27 17.19 -16.78
C THR A 717 -31.11 15.98 -16.36
N ALA A 718 -31.35 15.00 -17.23
CA ALA A 718 -32.25 13.88 -16.94
C ALA A 718 -31.71 12.94 -15.84
N ILE A 719 -30.39 12.89 -15.62
CA ILE A 719 -29.77 12.08 -14.56
C ILE A 719 -29.87 12.74 -13.18
N ARG A 720 -29.98 14.07 -13.10
CA ARG A 720 -29.93 14.85 -11.85
C ARG A 720 -30.95 14.39 -10.78
N PRO A 721 -32.25 14.23 -11.10
CA PRO A 721 -33.24 13.87 -10.08
C PRO A 721 -33.19 12.41 -9.67
N LEU A 722 -32.51 11.54 -10.44
CA LEU A 722 -32.57 10.09 -10.26
C LEU A 722 -32.03 9.70 -8.88
N ALA A 723 -32.76 8.84 -8.18
CA ALA A 723 -32.41 8.34 -6.86
C ALA A 723 -32.07 6.85 -6.87
N LEU A 724 -32.56 6.10 -7.85
CA LEU A 724 -32.53 4.64 -7.90
C LEU A 724 -32.31 4.14 -9.33
N TRP A 725 -31.58 3.04 -9.50
CA TRP A 725 -31.39 2.40 -10.80
C TRP A 725 -31.83 0.94 -10.79
N MET A 726 -32.59 0.58 -11.83
CA MET A 726 -32.90 -0.81 -12.16
C MET A 726 -31.95 -1.34 -13.24
N LEU A 727 -31.44 -2.55 -13.03
CA LEU A 727 -30.80 -3.34 -14.07
C LEU A 727 -31.86 -4.20 -14.75
N ALA A 728 -32.08 -4.01 -16.04
CA ALA A 728 -33.01 -4.81 -16.83
C ALA A 728 -32.34 -5.28 -18.13
N SER A 729 -32.74 -6.45 -18.63
CA SER A 729 -32.13 -7.06 -19.81
C SER A 729 -33.19 -7.73 -20.67
N GLY A 730 -33.08 -7.59 -21.99
CA GLY A 730 -33.92 -8.28 -22.97
C GLY A 730 -34.80 -7.34 -23.81
N GLY A 731 -35.85 -7.89 -24.41
CA GLY A 731 -36.78 -7.16 -25.27
C GLY A 731 -37.80 -6.32 -24.48
N PRO A 732 -38.43 -5.32 -25.14
CA PRO A 732 -39.40 -4.41 -24.52
C PRO A 732 -40.59 -5.11 -23.86
N GLU A 733 -41.05 -6.21 -24.44
CA GLU A 733 -42.15 -7.03 -23.94
C GLU A 733 -41.90 -7.58 -22.52
N THR A 734 -40.63 -7.77 -22.16
CA THR A 734 -40.22 -8.22 -20.82
C THR A 734 -39.80 -7.05 -19.95
N VAL A 735 -39.00 -6.12 -20.49
CA VAL A 735 -38.39 -5.05 -19.70
C VAL A 735 -39.41 -3.98 -19.27
N VAL A 736 -40.28 -3.53 -20.17
CA VAL A 736 -41.21 -2.42 -19.88
C VAL A 736 -42.17 -2.76 -18.72
N PRO A 737 -42.84 -3.93 -18.68
CA PRO A 737 -43.70 -4.29 -17.54
C PRO A 737 -42.95 -4.37 -16.21
N GLN A 738 -41.75 -4.96 -16.20
CA GLN A 738 -40.95 -5.10 -14.97
C GLN A 738 -40.51 -3.75 -14.43
N VAL A 739 -40.09 -2.84 -15.30
CA VAL A 739 -39.67 -1.48 -14.92
C VAL A 739 -40.84 -0.68 -14.36
N LYS A 740 -42.05 -0.82 -14.92
CA LYS A 740 -43.26 -0.17 -14.40
C LYS A 740 -43.60 -0.64 -12.99
N GLN A 741 -43.58 -1.96 -12.76
CA GLN A 741 -43.83 -2.53 -11.43
C GLN A 741 -42.81 -2.05 -10.39
N PHE A 742 -41.53 -2.00 -10.78
CA PHE A 742 -40.45 -1.50 -9.94
C PHE A 742 -40.64 -0.02 -9.60
N HIS A 743 -40.95 0.80 -10.60
CA HIS A 743 -41.22 2.23 -10.42
C HIS A 743 -42.41 2.50 -9.49
N GLU A 744 -43.51 1.75 -9.64
CA GLU A 744 -44.70 1.88 -8.79
C GLU A 744 -44.40 1.59 -7.31
N PHE A 745 -43.57 0.59 -7.01
CA PHE A 745 -43.23 0.25 -5.64
C PHE A 745 -42.36 1.31 -4.94
N PHE A 746 -41.29 1.75 -5.62
CA PHE A 746 -40.33 2.68 -5.02
C PHE A 746 -40.83 4.13 -5.05
N ASN A 747 -41.60 4.50 -6.08
CA ASN A 747 -42.22 5.81 -6.24
C ASN A 747 -41.22 6.98 -6.05
N VAL A 748 -40.10 6.90 -6.78
CA VAL A 748 -39.03 7.90 -6.80
C VAL A 748 -38.55 8.09 -8.23
N PRO A 749 -37.94 9.24 -8.58
CA PRO A 749 -37.26 9.38 -9.86
C PRO A 749 -36.19 8.29 -10.02
N MET A 750 -36.25 7.53 -11.11
CA MET A 750 -35.37 6.37 -11.32
C MET A 750 -34.90 6.24 -12.76
N GLY A 751 -33.78 5.55 -12.94
CA GLY A 751 -33.29 5.13 -14.24
C GLY A 751 -33.42 3.61 -14.45
N VAL A 752 -33.52 3.19 -15.71
CA VAL A 752 -33.29 1.81 -16.12
C VAL A 752 -32.02 1.77 -16.97
N HIS A 753 -31.06 0.94 -16.53
CA HIS A 753 -29.91 0.55 -17.32
C HIS A 753 -30.30 -0.70 -18.12
N TRP A 754 -30.54 -0.53 -19.42
CA TRP A 754 -31.15 -1.55 -20.29
C TRP A 754 -30.07 -2.28 -21.09
N TYR A 755 -29.86 -3.56 -20.76
CA TYR A 755 -28.96 -4.49 -21.45
C TYR A 755 -29.68 -5.31 -22.51
N ASN A 756 -28.96 -5.82 -23.52
CA ASN A 756 -29.52 -6.70 -24.55
C ASN A 756 -30.76 -6.12 -25.28
N TRP A 757 -30.74 -4.81 -25.51
CA TRP A 757 -31.77 -4.07 -26.24
C TRP A 757 -31.67 -4.25 -27.77
N HIS A 758 -30.52 -4.75 -28.24
CA HIS A 758 -30.18 -5.02 -29.64
C HIS A 758 -30.36 -6.51 -30.00
N GLN A 759 -30.27 -6.83 -31.29
CA GLN A 759 -30.48 -8.20 -31.79
C GLN A 759 -29.26 -9.12 -31.64
N ILE A 760 -28.05 -8.56 -31.63
CA ILE A 760 -26.81 -9.33 -31.42
C ILE A 760 -26.71 -9.86 -29.97
N PRO A 761 -25.96 -10.95 -29.71
CA PRO A 761 -25.67 -11.43 -28.36
C PRO A 761 -24.95 -10.39 -27.48
N PHE A 762 -24.88 -10.67 -26.17
CA PHE A 762 -24.16 -9.80 -25.23
C PHE A 762 -22.64 -9.97 -25.38
N ASP A 763 -21.89 -8.87 -25.33
CA ASP A 763 -20.41 -8.87 -25.49
C ASP A 763 -19.95 -9.52 -26.81
N ASP A 764 -20.66 -9.20 -27.88
CA ASP A 764 -20.48 -9.77 -29.22
C ASP A 764 -20.65 -8.68 -30.30
N ASP A 765 -20.06 -8.88 -31.49
CA ASP A 765 -20.17 -8.02 -32.67
C ASP A 765 -19.91 -6.52 -32.43
N TYR A 766 -19.13 -6.17 -31.40
CA TYR A 766 -18.84 -4.76 -31.10
C TYR A 766 -18.10 -4.08 -32.25
N PRO A 767 -18.38 -2.80 -32.54
CA PRO A 767 -19.39 -1.92 -31.94
C PRO A 767 -20.72 -1.84 -32.73
N HIS A 768 -21.21 -2.95 -33.30
CA HIS A 768 -22.35 -2.98 -34.24
C HIS A 768 -23.70 -3.29 -33.58
N TYR A 769 -24.17 -2.40 -32.69
CA TYR A 769 -25.38 -2.61 -31.88
C TYR A 769 -26.74 -2.56 -32.63
N PHE A 770 -26.78 -2.39 -33.94
CA PHE A 770 -28.04 -2.22 -34.68
C PHE A 770 -28.28 -3.36 -35.65
N PRO A 771 -29.54 -3.79 -35.85
CA PRO A 771 -30.79 -3.17 -35.40
C PRO A 771 -31.15 -3.42 -33.91
N THR A 772 -32.06 -2.58 -33.38
CA THR A 772 -32.68 -2.80 -32.07
C THR A 772 -33.60 -4.02 -32.10
N LYS A 773 -33.96 -4.56 -30.94
CA LYS A 773 -35.10 -5.48 -30.84
C LYS A 773 -36.41 -4.76 -31.20
N PRO A 774 -37.41 -5.47 -31.76
CA PRO A 774 -38.70 -4.88 -32.10
C PRO A 774 -39.36 -4.18 -30.90
N GLY A 775 -39.94 -3.00 -31.11
CA GLY A 775 -40.65 -2.25 -30.06
C GLY A 775 -39.76 -1.41 -29.13
N PHE A 776 -38.43 -1.36 -29.34
CA PHE A 776 -37.51 -0.70 -28.41
C PHE A 776 -37.81 0.79 -28.24
N ARG A 777 -37.95 1.52 -29.35
CA ARG A 777 -38.29 2.94 -29.35
C ARG A 777 -39.62 3.23 -28.66
N GLU A 778 -40.63 2.41 -28.91
CA GLU A 778 -41.96 2.51 -28.30
C GLU A 778 -41.87 2.28 -26.79
N GLY A 779 -41.12 1.26 -26.36
CA GLY A 779 -40.85 0.98 -24.95
C GLY A 779 -40.09 2.12 -24.26
N VAL A 780 -39.09 2.71 -24.93
CA VAL A 780 -38.38 3.91 -24.44
C VAL A 780 -39.36 5.07 -24.25
N ALA A 781 -40.23 5.33 -25.23
CA ALA A 781 -41.21 6.40 -25.16
C ALA A 781 -42.22 6.19 -24.02
N GLU A 782 -42.71 4.96 -23.83
CA GLU A 782 -43.63 4.62 -22.74
C GLU A 782 -43.00 4.84 -21.35
N LEU A 783 -41.76 4.37 -21.14
CA LEU A 783 -41.07 4.53 -19.86
C LEU A 783 -40.78 6.02 -19.57
N LYS A 784 -40.34 6.78 -20.58
CA LYS A 784 -40.10 8.22 -20.44
C LYS A 784 -41.36 9.01 -20.12
N ALA A 785 -42.51 8.65 -20.69
CA ALA A 785 -43.80 9.28 -20.37
C ALA A 785 -44.17 9.12 -18.89
N ARG A 786 -43.59 8.13 -18.19
CA ARG A 786 -43.74 7.90 -16.74
C ARG A 786 -42.64 8.55 -15.90
N GLY A 787 -41.76 9.35 -16.49
CA GLY A 787 -40.65 10.00 -15.80
C GLY A 787 -39.44 9.10 -15.53
N ILE A 788 -39.35 7.94 -16.18
CA ILE A 788 -38.25 6.99 -16.03
C ILE A 788 -37.17 7.29 -17.07
N ALA A 789 -35.93 7.49 -16.63
CA ALA A 789 -34.81 7.69 -17.53
C ALA A 789 -34.34 6.36 -18.11
N VAL A 790 -34.29 6.25 -19.44
CA VAL A 790 -33.83 5.03 -20.12
C VAL A 790 -32.40 5.21 -20.62
N MET A 791 -31.52 4.29 -20.24
CA MET A 791 -30.10 4.28 -20.63
C MET A 791 -29.69 2.90 -21.14
N PRO A 792 -29.53 2.71 -22.47
CA PRO A 792 -28.96 1.49 -23.02
C PRO A 792 -27.47 1.34 -22.69
N TYR A 793 -27.05 0.09 -22.55
CA TYR A 793 -25.64 -0.32 -22.51
C TYR A 793 -25.03 -0.33 -23.93
N ILE A 794 -23.84 0.26 -24.10
CA ILE A 794 -22.89 -0.01 -25.18
C ILE A 794 -21.46 -0.07 -24.60
N ASN A 795 -20.52 -0.65 -25.33
CA ASN A 795 -19.10 -0.62 -24.99
C ASN A 795 -18.42 0.60 -25.63
N GLY A 796 -17.64 1.33 -24.83
CA GLY A 796 -16.96 2.56 -25.24
C GLY A 796 -15.49 2.39 -25.64
N ARG A 797 -14.97 1.15 -25.74
CA ARG A 797 -13.54 0.87 -25.94
C ARG A 797 -13.20 -0.20 -26.99
N LEU A 798 -14.10 -1.15 -27.25
CA LEU A 798 -13.76 -2.42 -27.90
C LEU A 798 -14.34 -2.57 -29.31
N TRP A 799 -13.61 -3.29 -30.15
CA TRP A 799 -14.03 -3.76 -31.47
C TRP A 799 -13.84 -5.27 -31.56
N ASP A 800 -14.84 -6.00 -32.02
CA ASP A 800 -14.77 -7.45 -32.18
C ASP A 800 -13.98 -7.85 -33.42
N VAL A 801 -12.91 -8.61 -33.21
CA VAL A 801 -11.97 -8.96 -34.30
C VAL A 801 -12.54 -9.98 -35.29
N ASP A 802 -13.66 -10.62 -34.95
CA ASP A 802 -14.31 -11.62 -35.80
C ASP A 802 -15.40 -10.98 -36.71
N THR A 803 -15.64 -9.67 -36.59
CA THR A 803 -16.54 -8.92 -37.48
C THR A 803 -15.97 -8.76 -38.89
N ALA A 804 -16.86 -8.76 -39.90
CA ALA A 804 -16.47 -8.71 -41.31
C ALA A 804 -15.68 -7.44 -41.70
N ASP A 805 -15.88 -6.32 -40.98
CA ASP A 805 -15.19 -5.05 -41.22
C ASP A 805 -13.96 -4.83 -40.32
N TRP A 806 -13.62 -5.81 -39.46
CA TRP A 806 -12.37 -5.77 -38.69
C TRP A 806 -11.12 -5.49 -39.53
N PRO A 807 -10.90 -6.06 -40.73
CA PRO A 807 -9.72 -5.74 -41.54
C PRO A 807 -9.55 -4.24 -41.82
N ALA A 808 -10.65 -3.49 -41.94
CA ALA A 808 -10.63 -2.03 -42.11
C ALA A 808 -10.44 -1.27 -40.79
N ALA A 809 -10.95 -1.81 -39.68
CA ALA A 809 -10.83 -1.22 -38.35
C ALA A 809 -9.49 -1.51 -37.66
N LYS A 810 -8.86 -2.65 -37.95
CA LYS A 810 -7.60 -3.15 -37.37
C LYS A 810 -6.49 -2.08 -37.32
N PRO A 811 -6.25 -1.28 -38.38
CA PRO A 811 -5.23 -0.24 -38.34
C PRO A 811 -5.51 0.87 -37.32
N SER A 812 -6.74 1.02 -36.84
CA SER A 812 -7.16 2.01 -35.82
C SER A 812 -7.15 1.45 -34.39
N ALA A 813 -6.95 0.15 -34.22
CA ALA A 813 -6.85 -0.47 -32.90
C ALA A 813 -5.48 -0.20 -32.26
N ALA A 814 -5.43 -0.15 -30.93
CA ALA A 814 -4.18 0.01 -30.22
C ALA A 814 -3.24 -1.18 -30.52
N ILE A 815 -1.96 -0.89 -30.70
CA ILE A 815 -0.94 -1.94 -30.93
C ILE A 815 0.04 -2.01 -29.77
N ARG A 816 0.44 -3.22 -29.43
CA ARG A 816 1.47 -3.56 -28.46
C ARG A 816 2.85 -3.22 -29.01
N ALA A 817 3.86 -3.27 -28.14
CA ALA A 817 5.25 -3.03 -28.49
C ALA A 817 5.86 -4.05 -29.48
N ASP A 818 5.24 -5.23 -29.64
CA ASP A 818 5.63 -6.27 -30.61
C ASP A 818 4.98 -6.08 -31.99
N GLY A 819 4.16 -5.03 -32.16
CA GLY A 819 3.48 -4.71 -33.43
C GLY A 819 2.10 -5.35 -33.58
N GLU A 820 1.71 -6.27 -32.69
CA GLU A 820 0.39 -6.91 -32.72
C GLU A 820 -0.68 -6.04 -32.06
N ASN A 821 -1.94 -6.19 -32.48
CA ASN A 821 -3.05 -5.55 -31.78
C ASN A 821 -3.23 -6.15 -30.38
N TYR A 822 -3.68 -5.32 -29.44
CA TYR A 822 -4.23 -5.85 -28.19
C TYR A 822 -5.49 -6.67 -28.50
N VAL A 823 -5.63 -7.85 -27.87
CA VAL A 823 -6.83 -8.69 -27.92
C VAL A 823 -7.15 -9.14 -26.50
N GLU A 824 -8.41 -8.97 -26.10
CA GLU A 824 -8.95 -9.28 -24.79
C GLU A 824 -10.13 -10.25 -24.94
N GLU A 825 -10.35 -11.12 -23.95
CA GLU A 825 -11.46 -12.07 -23.92
C GLU A 825 -12.18 -11.94 -22.57
N TYR A 826 -13.52 -11.91 -22.60
CA TYR A 826 -14.37 -11.76 -21.42
C TYR A 826 -15.36 -12.93 -21.31
N GLY A 827 -16.50 -12.71 -20.63
CA GLY A 827 -17.49 -13.76 -20.37
C GLY A 827 -18.10 -14.38 -21.63
N SER A 828 -18.24 -13.60 -22.72
CA SER A 828 -18.79 -14.05 -24.01
C SER A 828 -17.86 -14.97 -24.80
N LYS A 829 -16.57 -15.03 -24.45
CA LYS A 829 -15.52 -15.72 -25.22
C LYS A 829 -15.18 -15.10 -26.58
N GLN A 830 -15.74 -13.93 -26.89
CA GLN A 830 -15.37 -13.15 -28.06
C GLN A 830 -14.01 -12.47 -27.88
N LYS A 831 -13.31 -12.31 -29.00
CA LYS A 831 -11.99 -11.66 -29.06
C LYS A 831 -12.16 -10.20 -29.40
N LEU A 832 -11.87 -9.34 -28.43
CA LEU A 832 -12.15 -7.92 -28.51
C LEU A 832 -10.85 -7.11 -28.50
N ALA A 833 -10.66 -6.25 -29.50
CA ALA A 833 -9.53 -5.35 -29.62
C ALA A 833 -9.83 -3.96 -29.03
N PRO A 834 -9.01 -3.47 -28.09
CA PRO A 834 -9.05 -2.09 -27.64
C PRO A 834 -8.72 -1.11 -28.77
N MET A 835 -9.64 -0.19 -29.04
CA MET A 835 -9.46 0.84 -30.06
C MET A 835 -8.62 2.01 -29.53
N CYS A 836 -7.74 2.56 -30.37
CA CYS A 836 -6.95 3.72 -29.97
C CYS A 836 -7.83 4.99 -30.02
N PRO A 837 -8.00 5.72 -28.90
CA PRO A 837 -8.99 6.79 -28.81
C PRO A 837 -8.62 8.06 -29.58
N THR A 838 -7.41 8.15 -30.12
CA THR A 838 -7.00 9.27 -30.99
C THR A 838 -7.40 9.07 -32.44
N THR A 839 -7.79 7.84 -32.83
CA THR A 839 -8.06 7.52 -34.23
C THR A 839 -9.42 8.07 -34.69
N PRO A 840 -9.48 8.73 -35.87
CA PRO A 840 -10.73 9.30 -36.37
C PRO A 840 -11.85 8.27 -36.53
N LEU A 841 -11.52 7.06 -36.99
CA LEU A 841 -12.49 5.97 -37.18
C LEU A 841 -13.22 5.64 -35.87
N TRP A 842 -12.48 5.47 -34.78
CA TRP A 842 -13.09 5.15 -33.49
C TRP A 842 -13.92 6.30 -32.94
N GLN A 843 -13.40 7.53 -33.01
CA GLN A 843 -14.11 8.73 -32.56
C GLN A 843 -15.43 8.91 -33.30
N GLN A 844 -15.43 8.71 -34.61
CA GLN A 844 -16.62 8.84 -35.44
C GLN A 844 -17.63 7.72 -35.17
N LYS A 845 -17.19 6.46 -35.09
CA LYS A 845 -18.08 5.32 -34.81
C LYS A 845 -18.81 5.49 -33.48
N MET A 846 -18.11 5.89 -32.42
CA MET A 846 -18.73 6.13 -31.11
C MET A 846 -19.70 7.32 -31.16
N LYS A 847 -19.32 8.41 -31.82
CA LYS A 847 -20.19 9.59 -31.98
C LYS A 847 -21.47 9.23 -32.73
N GLU A 848 -21.38 8.50 -33.83
CA GLU A 848 -22.52 8.05 -34.63
C GLU A 848 -23.47 7.16 -33.82
N THR A 849 -22.94 6.15 -33.13
CA THR A 849 -23.74 5.24 -32.31
C THR A 849 -24.49 5.98 -31.20
N VAL A 850 -23.80 6.86 -30.45
CA VAL A 850 -24.42 7.62 -29.36
C VAL A 850 -25.49 8.57 -29.89
N LEU A 851 -25.20 9.32 -30.94
CA LEU A 851 -26.17 10.27 -31.51
C LEU A 851 -27.38 9.55 -32.09
N ARG A 852 -27.19 8.38 -32.72
CA ARG A 852 -28.29 7.55 -33.21
C ARG A 852 -29.20 7.08 -32.08
N LEU A 853 -28.65 6.59 -30.98
CA LEU A 853 -29.45 6.18 -29.81
C LEU A 853 -30.27 7.34 -29.25
N VAL A 854 -29.68 8.52 -29.09
CA VAL A 854 -30.38 9.67 -28.50
C VAL A 854 -31.41 10.25 -29.48
N ARG A 855 -31.04 10.44 -30.75
CA ARG A 855 -31.88 11.10 -31.76
C ARG A 855 -32.99 10.19 -32.27
N ASP A 856 -32.67 8.95 -32.62
CA ASP A 856 -33.57 8.07 -33.36
C ASP A 856 -34.38 7.17 -32.41
N GLU A 857 -33.73 6.65 -31.35
CA GLU A 857 -34.39 5.80 -30.35
C GLU A 857 -34.94 6.58 -29.15
N GLY A 858 -34.58 7.86 -29.00
CA GLY A 858 -35.16 8.77 -28.01
C GLY A 858 -34.74 8.51 -26.56
N VAL A 859 -33.62 7.80 -26.33
CA VAL A 859 -33.15 7.44 -24.98
C VAL A 859 -32.77 8.66 -24.14
N SER A 860 -32.73 8.52 -22.81
CA SER A 860 -32.44 9.63 -21.88
C SER A 860 -30.94 9.83 -21.65
N GLY A 861 -30.14 8.77 -21.81
CA GLY A 861 -28.69 8.83 -21.74
C GLY A 861 -28.09 7.58 -22.36
N VAL A 862 -26.77 7.52 -22.47
CA VAL A 862 -26.04 6.36 -23.01
C VAL A 862 -24.92 5.97 -22.05
N TYR A 863 -24.81 4.67 -21.78
CA TYR A 863 -23.72 4.10 -20.99
C TYR A 863 -22.60 3.64 -21.92
N LEU A 864 -21.37 4.11 -21.66
CA LEU A 864 -20.16 3.83 -22.43
C LEU A 864 -19.23 2.97 -21.58
N ASP A 865 -19.28 1.65 -21.75
CA ASP A 865 -18.53 0.73 -20.89
C ASP A 865 -17.01 0.93 -20.99
N GLN A 866 -16.31 0.56 -19.91
CA GLN A 866 -14.85 0.52 -19.78
C GLN A 866 -14.05 1.83 -19.86
N ILE A 867 -14.56 2.95 -20.36
CA ILE A 867 -13.76 4.20 -20.49
C ILE A 867 -13.16 4.63 -19.14
N THR A 868 -13.95 4.60 -18.07
CA THR A 868 -13.50 4.98 -16.71
C THR A 868 -13.12 3.80 -15.82
N ALA A 869 -13.06 2.57 -16.37
CA ALA A 869 -12.73 1.36 -15.61
C ALA A 869 -11.45 0.68 -16.06
N ALA A 870 -11.30 0.44 -17.37
CA ALA A 870 -10.18 -0.30 -17.93
C ALA A 870 -8.90 0.54 -17.91
N ARG A 871 -7.77 -0.14 -17.73
CA ARG A 871 -6.45 0.49 -17.86
C ARG A 871 -6.18 0.92 -19.32
N PRO A 872 -5.34 1.95 -19.55
CA PRO A 872 -4.91 2.31 -20.90
C PRO A 872 -4.22 1.14 -21.61
N ALA A 873 -4.53 0.96 -22.90
CA ALA A 873 -3.72 0.15 -23.79
C ALA A 873 -2.59 1.04 -24.36
N LEU A 874 -1.35 0.83 -23.91
CA LEU A 874 -0.20 1.63 -24.35
C LEU A 874 0.04 1.39 -25.84
N CYS A 875 -0.31 2.35 -26.70
CA CYS A 875 -0.31 2.16 -28.14
C CYS A 875 1.06 2.52 -28.75
N TYR A 876 1.62 1.61 -29.57
CA TYR A 876 2.91 1.78 -30.25
C TYR A 876 2.76 2.07 -31.76
N ASN A 877 1.59 2.53 -32.22
CA ASN A 877 1.37 2.82 -33.64
C ASN A 877 1.80 4.26 -33.97
N PRO A 878 2.87 4.48 -34.77
CA PRO A 878 3.36 5.82 -35.08
C PRO A 878 2.39 6.63 -35.96
N THR A 879 1.41 6.00 -36.60
CA THR A 879 0.45 6.65 -37.50
C THR A 879 -0.76 7.24 -36.77
N HIS A 880 -0.93 6.97 -35.48
CA HIS A 880 -2.11 7.38 -34.70
C HIS A 880 -2.04 8.81 -34.14
N GLY A 881 -0.97 9.56 -34.46
CA GLY A 881 -0.84 10.97 -34.10
C GLY A 881 -0.52 11.21 -32.61
N HIS A 882 0.11 10.25 -31.94
CA HIS A 882 0.55 10.37 -30.55
C HIS A 882 1.94 9.73 -30.33
N PRO A 883 2.63 10.06 -29.21
CA PRO A 883 3.89 9.39 -28.85
C PRO A 883 3.71 7.88 -28.62
N LEU A 884 4.77 7.10 -28.86
CA LEU A 884 4.72 5.64 -28.69
C LEU A 884 4.66 5.23 -27.22
N GLY A 885 3.79 4.29 -26.90
CA GLY A 885 3.67 3.67 -25.59
C GLY A 885 3.10 4.60 -24.53
N GLY A 886 3.93 5.49 -23.98
CA GLY A 886 3.60 6.38 -22.88
C GLY A 886 2.90 7.69 -23.28
N GLY A 887 2.86 8.64 -22.36
CA GLY A 887 2.22 9.95 -22.57
C GLY A 887 0.76 10.03 -22.10
N TYR A 888 0.03 11.03 -22.59
CA TYR A 888 -1.36 11.35 -22.19
C TYR A 888 -2.39 11.12 -23.32
N HIS A 889 -2.02 10.36 -24.36
CA HIS A 889 -2.85 10.18 -25.55
C HIS A 889 -4.16 9.45 -25.25
N TRP A 890 -4.17 8.54 -24.28
CA TRP A 890 -5.40 7.89 -23.82
C TRP A 890 -6.41 8.91 -23.25
N TRP A 891 -5.94 9.78 -22.36
CA TRP A 891 -6.73 10.88 -21.80
C TRP A 891 -7.21 11.85 -22.87
N SER A 892 -6.30 12.38 -23.68
CA SER A 892 -6.63 13.40 -24.70
C SER A 892 -7.51 12.88 -25.83
N GLY A 893 -7.31 11.64 -26.28
CA GLY A 893 -8.14 10.99 -27.30
C GLY A 893 -9.59 10.87 -26.84
N TYR A 894 -9.83 10.32 -25.64
CA TYR A 894 -11.19 10.22 -25.09
C TYR A 894 -11.78 11.60 -24.76
N ARG A 895 -10.98 12.57 -24.31
CA ARG A 895 -11.49 13.94 -24.12
C ARG A 895 -11.99 14.56 -25.41
N LYS A 896 -11.28 14.36 -26.53
CA LYS A 896 -11.75 14.82 -27.84
C LYS A 896 -13.04 14.10 -28.22
N LEU A 897 -13.05 12.77 -28.16
CA LEU A 897 -14.21 11.94 -28.48
C LEU A 897 -15.46 12.38 -27.68
N LEU A 898 -15.37 12.36 -26.35
CA LEU A 898 -16.47 12.69 -25.46
C LEU A 898 -16.85 14.17 -25.56
N GLY A 899 -15.86 15.05 -25.77
CA GLY A 899 -16.09 16.48 -25.98
C GLY A 899 -16.93 16.75 -27.23
N ASP A 900 -16.61 16.09 -28.35
CA ASP A 900 -17.35 16.23 -29.61
C ASP A 900 -18.79 15.69 -29.49
N ILE A 901 -18.98 14.57 -28.78
CA ILE A 901 -20.31 14.01 -28.48
C ILE A 901 -21.09 14.96 -27.57
N ARG A 902 -20.47 15.47 -26.51
CA ARG A 902 -21.13 16.34 -25.52
C ARG A 902 -21.52 17.69 -26.12
N ALA A 903 -20.66 18.30 -26.93
CA ALA A 903 -20.97 19.55 -27.61
C ALA A 903 -22.21 19.40 -28.51
N GLU A 904 -22.29 18.30 -29.25
CA GLU A 904 -23.43 18.03 -30.12
C GLU A 904 -24.71 17.74 -29.33
N LEU A 905 -24.63 16.95 -28.25
CA LEU A 905 -25.78 16.67 -27.39
C LEU A 905 -26.25 17.91 -26.63
N ALA A 906 -25.37 18.77 -26.14
CA ALA A 906 -25.76 20.04 -25.52
C ALA A 906 -26.52 20.95 -26.50
N ARG A 907 -26.19 20.88 -27.80
CA ARG A 907 -26.84 21.66 -28.87
C ARG A 907 -28.21 21.09 -29.28
N THR A 908 -28.33 19.77 -29.35
CA THR A 908 -29.49 19.08 -29.98
C THR A 908 -30.42 18.39 -28.98
N HIS A 909 -29.87 17.89 -27.87
CA HIS A 909 -30.56 17.09 -26.86
C HIS A 909 -30.02 17.45 -25.46
N PRO A 910 -30.22 18.69 -24.97
CA PRO A 910 -29.57 19.20 -23.76
C PRO A 910 -29.92 18.44 -22.47
N THR A 911 -30.97 17.63 -22.47
CA THR A 911 -31.33 16.77 -21.33
C THR A 911 -30.57 15.45 -21.30
N ALA A 912 -29.95 15.03 -22.42
CA ALA A 912 -29.33 13.72 -22.58
C ALA A 912 -27.97 13.64 -21.88
N PHE A 913 -27.74 12.57 -21.12
CA PHE A 913 -26.52 12.38 -20.32
C PHE A 913 -25.66 11.22 -20.82
N LEU A 914 -24.39 11.22 -20.45
CA LEU A 914 -23.43 10.13 -20.70
C LEU A 914 -22.91 9.60 -19.37
N THR A 915 -22.68 8.30 -19.34
CA THR A 915 -22.06 7.64 -18.19
C THR A 915 -21.04 6.62 -18.64
N SER A 916 -20.20 6.17 -17.72
CA SER A 916 -19.25 5.09 -17.99
C SER A 916 -19.03 4.21 -16.76
N GLU A 917 -18.35 3.08 -16.96
CA GLU A 917 -18.04 2.08 -15.96
C GLU A 917 -17.04 2.60 -14.93
N ASN A 918 -17.32 2.43 -13.63
CA ASN A 918 -16.47 2.89 -12.53
C ASN A 918 -16.10 4.38 -12.62
N ASN A 919 -15.21 4.84 -11.73
CA ASN A 919 -15.10 6.23 -11.34
C ASN A 919 -13.68 6.82 -11.50
N SER A 920 -12.97 6.47 -12.57
CA SER A 920 -11.71 7.15 -12.87
C SER A 920 -11.94 8.63 -13.24
N GLU A 921 -11.18 9.53 -12.61
CA GLU A 921 -11.37 10.98 -12.65
C GLU A 921 -11.22 11.74 -13.99
N PRO A 922 -10.40 11.34 -14.99
CA PRO A 922 -9.90 12.30 -15.99
C PRO A 922 -10.94 12.88 -16.98
N TRP A 923 -12.16 12.35 -16.97
CA TRP A 923 -13.25 12.71 -17.87
C TRP A 923 -14.54 13.14 -17.13
N THR A 924 -14.44 13.42 -15.82
CA THR A 924 -15.56 13.79 -14.94
C THR A 924 -16.35 15.02 -15.43
N ASP A 925 -15.73 15.92 -16.21
CA ASP A 925 -16.43 17.08 -16.79
C ASP A 925 -17.26 16.74 -18.04
N LEU A 926 -17.03 15.58 -18.66
CA LEU A 926 -17.64 15.14 -19.92
C LEU A 926 -18.62 13.98 -19.75
N LEU A 927 -18.58 13.28 -18.61
CA LEU A 927 -19.47 12.21 -18.21
C LEU A 927 -20.22 12.64 -16.95
N GLU A 928 -21.56 12.67 -16.99
CA GLU A 928 -22.34 13.09 -15.81
C GLU A 928 -22.30 12.07 -14.67
N GLY A 929 -22.11 10.77 -14.98
CA GLY A 929 -22.14 9.74 -13.96
C GLY A 929 -21.21 8.56 -14.20
N HIS A 930 -20.90 7.87 -13.10
CA HIS A 930 -19.97 6.75 -13.02
C HIS A 930 -20.66 5.55 -12.37
N LEU A 931 -20.72 4.42 -13.07
CA LEU A 931 -21.29 3.18 -12.54
C LEU A 931 -20.32 2.57 -11.53
N THR A 932 -20.49 2.91 -10.25
CA THR A 932 -19.64 2.42 -9.14
C THR A 932 -20.11 1.05 -8.65
N TRP A 933 -20.20 0.09 -9.57
CA TRP A 933 -20.88 -1.18 -9.35
C TRP A 933 -20.23 -2.07 -8.29
N THR A 934 -18.97 -1.82 -7.95
CA THR A 934 -18.21 -2.58 -6.94
C THR A 934 -18.92 -2.54 -5.57
N PRO A 935 -19.12 -3.70 -4.92
CA PRO A 935 -19.62 -3.73 -3.55
C PRO A 935 -18.56 -3.16 -2.59
N PRO A 936 -18.90 -2.98 -1.30
CA PRO A 936 -17.91 -2.76 -0.26
C PRO A 936 -16.81 -3.85 -0.29
N LEU A 937 -15.54 -3.44 -0.24
CA LEU A 937 -14.37 -4.33 -0.40
C LEU A 937 -13.58 -4.59 0.91
N GLY A 938 -14.22 -4.47 2.08
CA GLY A 938 -13.55 -4.44 3.38
C GLY A 938 -12.80 -3.12 3.63
N ASP A 939 -13.04 -2.51 4.79
CA ASP A 939 -12.37 -1.26 5.25
C ASP A 939 -12.42 -0.09 4.26
N LEU A 940 -13.49 0.02 3.47
CA LEU A 940 -13.68 1.14 2.55
C LEU A 940 -13.83 2.48 3.30
N VAL A 941 -13.22 3.51 2.73
CA VAL A 941 -13.34 4.91 3.15
C VAL A 941 -13.77 5.76 1.95
N PRO A 942 -14.66 6.76 2.12
CA PRO A 942 -15.23 7.52 1.01
C PRO A 942 -14.28 8.62 0.49
N MET A 943 -13.04 8.26 0.17
CA MET A 943 -12.03 9.18 -0.39
C MET A 943 -12.53 9.85 -1.66
N TYR A 944 -13.19 9.08 -2.55
CA TYR A 944 -13.76 9.60 -3.78
C TYR A 944 -14.86 10.63 -3.51
N GLY A 945 -15.74 10.37 -2.54
CA GLY A 945 -16.79 11.31 -2.12
C GLY A 945 -16.23 12.62 -1.58
N VAL A 946 -15.11 12.58 -0.83
CA VAL A 946 -14.42 13.78 -0.36
C VAL A 946 -13.86 14.61 -1.50
N VAL A 947 -13.29 13.98 -2.53
CA VAL A 947 -12.68 14.70 -3.66
C VAL A 947 -13.73 15.19 -4.65
N TYR A 948 -14.66 14.32 -5.04
CA TYR A 948 -15.57 14.53 -6.17
C TYR A 948 -17.02 14.81 -5.78
N GLY A 949 -17.35 14.85 -4.48
CA GLY A 949 -18.65 15.31 -4.00
C GLY A 949 -18.99 16.69 -4.58
N GLY A 950 -20.10 16.73 -5.34
CA GLY A 950 -20.63 17.90 -6.04
C GLY A 950 -20.18 18.05 -7.50
N TYR A 951 -19.35 17.15 -8.03
CA TYR A 951 -18.79 17.24 -9.40
C TYR A 951 -19.29 16.17 -10.37
N THR A 952 -19.77 15.04 -9.89
CA THR A 952 -20.30 13.92 -10.71
C THR A 952 -21.31 13.09 -9.92
N TYR A 953 -22.09 12.26 -10.61
CA TYR A 953 -23.03 11.32 -10.01
C TYR A 953 -22.47 9.89 -10.01
N PRO A 954 -21.89 9.41 -8.88
CA PRO A 954 -21.74 7.98 -8.68
C PRO A 954 -23.12 7.33 -8.70
N PHE A 955 -23.30 6.24 -9.43
CA PHE A 955 -24.55 5.52 -9.47
C PHE A 955 -24.33 4.03 -9.54
N GLY A 956 -25.34 3.28 -9.12
CA GLY A 956 -25.39 1.84 -9.31
C GLY A 956 -24.42 1.05 -8.44
N ARG A 957 -24.92 0.00 -7.82
CA ARG A 957 -24.15 -1.02 -7.10
C ARG A 957 -24.78 -2.37 -7.35
N GLN A 958 -23.99 -3.34 -7.79
CA GLN A 958 -24.53 -4.66 -8.12
C GLN A 958 -25.09 -5.32 -6.87
N THR A 959 -26.38 -5.64 -6.90
CA THR A 959 -27.04 -6.39 -5.83
C THR A 959 -27.84 -7.53 -6.46
N ASN A 960 -27.32 -8.75 -6.36
CA ASN A 960 -27.94 -9.95 -6.93
C ASN A 960 -28.68 -10.78 -5.85
N ARG A 961 -29.26 -11.93 -6.23
CA ARG A 961 -29.98 -12.80 -5.29
C ARG A 961 -29.11 -13.22 -4.09
N ALA A 962 -27.86 -13.59 -4.34
CA ALA A 962 -26.92 -13.98 -3.29
C ALA A 962 -26.62 -12.83 -2.32
N ALA A 963 -26.51 -11.60 -2.81
CA ALA A 963 -26.34 -10.42 -1.96
C ALA A 963 -27.61 -10.08 -1.16
N LEU A 964 -28.81 -10.26 -1.74
CA LEU A 964 -30.09 -10.02 -1.05
C LEU A 964 -30.43 -11.08 0.00
N ASP A 965 -30.03 -12.33 -0.21
CA ASP A 965 -30.24 -13.41 0.76
C ASP A 965 -29.44 -13.18 2.06
N ASP A 966 -28.36 -12.40 2.02
CA ASP A 966 -27.69 -11.86 3.20
C ASP A 966 -28.23 -10.46 3.54
N ARG A 967 -29.16 -10.41 4.50
CA ARG A 967 -29.87 -9.18 4.89
C ARG A 967 -28.93 -8.09 5.43
N ASN A 968 -27.81 -8.47 6.04
CA ASN A 968 -26.81 -7.52 6.52
C ASN A 968 -25.94 -7.01 5.36
N GLY A 969 -25.54 -7.90 4.45
CA GLY A 969 -24.84 -7.55 3.22
C GLY A 969 -25.61 -6.52 2.39
N ALA A 970 -26.89 -6.80 2.10
CA ALA A 970 -27.76 -5.87 1.37
C ALA A 970 -27.86 -4.49 2.05
N ALA A 971 -27.99 -4.46 3.38
CA ALA A 971 -28.09 -3.20 4.11
C ALA A 971 -26.77 -2.42 4.13
N ILE A 972 -25.63 -3.09 4.23
CA ILE A 972 -24.29 -2.51 4.10
C ILE A 972 -24.13 -1.87 2.71
N GLU A 973 -24.52 -2.58 1.65
CA GLU A 973 -24.46 -2.08 0.28
C GLU A 973 -25.31 -0.82 0.08
N PHE A 974 -26.57 -0.85 0.51
CA PHE A 974 -27.50 0.27 0.34
C PHE A 974 -27.11 1.49 1.19
N ALA A 975 -26.75 1.26 2.45
CA ALA A 975 -26.40 2.34 3.39
C ALA A 975 -25.15 3.09 2.94
N THR A 976 -24.07 2.37 2.61
CA THR A 976 -22.80 3.00 2.23
C THR A 976 -22.92 3.75 0.91
N GLN A 977 -23.64 3.21 -0.08
CA GLN A 977 -23.90 3.92 -1.33
C GLN A 977 -24.71 5.21 -1.09
N PHE A 978 -25.73 5.16 -0.24
CA PHE A 978 -26.52 6.33 0.14
C PHE A 978 -25.69 7.40 0.85
N LEU A 979 -24.96 7.01 1.89
CA LEU A 979 -24.17 7.94 2.71
C LEU A 979 -23.05 8.62 1.91
N TRP A 980 -22.52 7.94 0.89
CA TRP A 980 -21.44 8.47 0.06
C TRP A 980 -21.93 9.22 -1.19
N GLY A 981 -23.23 9.51 -1.26
CA GLY A 981 -23.83 10.37 -2.30
C GLY A 981 -24.19 9.65 -3.60
N GLY A 982 -24.15 8.31 -3.61
CA GLY A 982 -24.50 7.52 -4.79
C GLY A 982 -25.99 7.58 -5.12
N GLN A 983 -26.33 7.45 -6.41
CA GLN A 983 -27.66 7.01 -6.85
C GLN A 983 -27.77 5.51 -6.64
N LEU A 984 -28.82 5.09 -5.94
CA LEU A 984 -28.85 3.79 -5.28
C LEU A 984 -29.08 2.65 -6.25
N ALA A 985 -28.54 1.49 -5.87
CA ALA A 985 -28.86 0.17 -6.37
C ALA A 985 -28.59 -0.05 -7.86
N TRP A 986 -28.36 -1.30 -8.25
CA TRP A 986 -28.30 -1.74 -9.64
C TRP A 986 -28.68 -3.22 -9.65
N LEU A 987 -30.01 -3.45 -9.64
CA LEU A 987 -30.61 -4.78 -9.52
C LEU A 987 -31.91 -4.90 -10.31
N GLY A 988 -32.34 -6.13 -10.56
CA GLY A 988 -33.61 -6.43 -11.24
C GLY A 988 -34.83 -6.35 -10.31
N ASN A 989 -35.99 -6.79 -10.81
CA ASN A 989 -37.26 -6.79 -10.06
C ASN A 989 -37.34 -7.84 -8.93
N ILE A 990 -36.31 -8.67 -8.77
CA ILE A 990 -36.19 -9.68 -7.71
C ILE A 990 -36.48 -9.14 -6.30
N ILE A 991 -36.07 -7.91 -5.99
CA ILE A 991 -36.28 -7.30 -4.66
C ILE A 991 -37.75 -7.11 -4.29
N LEU A 992 -38.66 -7.22 -5.27
CA LEU A 992 -40.10 -7.12 -5.04
C LEU A 992 -40.72 -8.44 -4.57
N GLU A 993 -39.96 -9.54 -4.54
CA GLU A 993 -40.44 -10.80 -3.97
C GLU A 993 -40.81 -10.62 -2.49
N PRO A 994 -41.90 -11.24 -1.99
CA PRO A 994 -42.39 -11.04 -0.62
C PRO A 994 -41.32 -11.23 0.47
N LYS A 995 -40.37 -12.15 0.27
CA LYS A 995 -39.30 -12.42 1.24
C LYS A 995 -38.30 -11.27 1.42
N TYR A 996 -38.12 -10.40 0.42
CA TYR A 996 -37.20 -9.25 0.47
C TYR A 996 -37.90 -7.94 0.82
N ARG A 997 -39.17 -8.02 1.24
CA ARG A 997 -39.98 -6.83 1.51
C ARG A 997 -39.30 -5.85 2.48
N PRO A 998 -38.66 -6.29 3.59
CA PRO A 998 -37.98 -5.36 4.49
C PRO A 998 -36.78 -4.65 3.83
N GLU A 999 -36.01 -5.35 3.00
CA GLU A 999 -34.87 -4.78 2.26
C GLU A 999 -35.35 -3.78 1.21
N ALA A 1000 -36.46 -4.09 0.53
CA ALA A 1000 -37.11 -3.20 -0.43
C ALA A 1000 -37.62 -1.92 0.24
N GLU A 1001 -38.20 -2.02 1.44
CA GLU A 1001 -38.67 -0.88 2.22
C GLU A 1001 -37.52 -0.01 2.74
N TYR A 1002 -36.43 -0.63 3.18
CA TYR A 1002 -35.22 0.10 3.58
C TYR A 1002 -34.61 0.85 2.39
N LEU A 1003 -34.44 0.19 1.24
CA LEU A 1003 -33.96 0.84 0.02
C LEU A 1003 -34.87 1.98 -0.42
N ARG A 1004 -36.20 1.80 -0.32
CA ARG A 1004 -37.18 2.85 -0.62
C ARG A 1004 -37.04 4.06 0.30
N LEU A 1005 -36.85 3.85 1.61
CA LEU A 1005 -36.62 4.93 2.57
C LEU A 1005 -35.37 5.76 2.21
N LEU A 1006 -34.27 5.08 1.88
CA LEU A 1006 -33.02 5.72 1.47
C LEU A 1006 -33.21 6.49 0.14
N ALA A 1007 -33.87 5.88 -0.85
CA ALA A 1007 -34.11 6.48 -2.16
C ALA A 1007 -35.00 7.74 -2.09
N GLN A 1008 -36.09 7.67 -1.31
CA GLN A 1008 -36.98 8.81 -1.09
C GLN A 1008 -36.27 9.95 -0.36
N THR A 1009 -35.43 9.63 0.62
CA THR A 1009 -34.63 10.64 1.32
C THR A 1009 -33.61 11.29 0.39
N ARG A 1010 -32.93 10.48 -0.44
CA ARG A 1010 -31.99 10.97 -1.44
C ARG A 1010 -32.66 11.94 -2.42
N ALA A 1011 -33.83 11.59 -2.94
CA ALA A 1011 -34.59 12.44 -3.86
C ALA A 1011 -34.94 13.82 -3.27
N ARG A 1012 -35.13 13.91 -1.94
CA ARG A 1012 -35.40 15.16 -1.21
C ARG A 1012 -34.14 15.94 -0.82
N CYS A 1013 -32.96 15.34 -0.95
CA CYS A 1013 -31.69 15.86 -0.44
C CYS A 1013 -30.62 16.04 -1.54
N ILE A 1014 -31.04 16.24 -2.80
CA ILE A 1014 -30.17 16.51 -3.96
C ILE A 1014 -29.12 17.61 -3.69
N PRO A 1015 -29.46 18.78 -3.06
CA PRO A 1015 -28.47 19.83 -2.78
C PRO A 1015 -27.27 19.39 -1.94
N TYR A 1016 -27.39 18.25 -1.24
CA TYR A 1016 -26.36 17.70 -0.38
C TYR A 1016 -25.73 16.45 -0.99
N LEU A 1017 -26.52 15.40 -1.23
CA LEU A 1017 -26.02 14.07 -1.63
C LEU A 1017 -25.59 13.99 -3.10
N ALA A 1018 -25.92 14.98 -3.93
CA ALA A 1018 -25.57 14.99 -5.34
C ALA A 1018 -24.76 16.24 -5.73
N GLU A 1019 -25.14 17.39 -5.19
CA GLU A 1019 -24.57 18.70 -5.52
C GLU A 1019 -23.65 19.28 -4.44
N GLY A 1020 -23.62 18.64 -3.27
CA GLY A 1020 -22.91 19.13 -2.10
C GLY A 1020 -21.49 18.62 -1.97
N GLU A 1021 -20.75 19.24 -1.05
CA GLU A 1021 -19.41 18.82 -0.65
C GLU A 1021 -19.51 17.87 0.54
N MET A 1022 -18.90 16.68 0.43
CA MET A 1022 -18.80 15.76 1.56
C MET A 1022 -17.89 16.36 2.65
N LEU A 1023 -18.40 16.40 3.88
CA LEU A 1023 -17.66 16.81 5.06
C LEU A 1023 -17.17 15.59 5.84
N LYS A 1024 -16.36 15.83 6.87
CA LYS A 1024 -15.98 14.75 7.78
C LYS A 1024 -17.25 14.16 8.40
N PRO A 1025 -17.36 12.81 8.48
CA PRO A 1025 -18.38 12.17 9.27
C PRO A 1025 -18.44 12.66 10.72
N PRO A 1026 -19.64 12.85 11.30
CA PRO A 1026 -19.82 13.05 12.73
C PRO A 1026 -19.26 11.88 13.55
N ALA A 1027 -18.82 12.15 14.77
CA ALA A 1027 -18.30 11.09 15.64
C ALA A 1027 -19.45 10.40 16.38
N ILE A 1028 -19.53 9.07 16.29
CA ILE A 1028 -20.38 8.26 17.17
C ILE A 1028 -19.55 7.97 18.41
N VAL A 1029 -19.94 8.51 19.57
CA VAL A 1029 -19.09 8.52 20.78
C VAL A 1029 -19.39 7.36 21.73
N THR A 1030 -20.58 6.76 21.65
CA THR A 1030 -20.88 5.52 22.37
C THR A 1030 -20.70 4.33 21.43
N PRO A 1031 -20.09 3.22 21.87
CA PRO A 1031 -20.02 2.00 21.08
C PRO A 1031 -21.40 1.56 20.60
N VAL A 1032 -21.48 1.15 19.34
CA VAL A 1032 -22.63 0.47 18.74
C VAL A 1032 -22.17 -0.92 18.31
N PRO A 1033 -23.05 -1.94 18.31
CA PRO A 1033 -22.66 -3.28 17.89
C PRO A 1033 -22.15 -3.26 16.45
N GLU A 1034 -21.27 -4.20 16.13
CA GLU A 1034 -20.87 -4.44 14.75
C GLU A 1034 -21.89 -5.36 14.07
N ILE A 1035 -22.06 -5.17 12.76
CA ILE A 1035 -22.80 -6.08 11.90
C ILE A 1035 -21.84 -6.67 10.87
N THR A 1036 -21.98 -7.96 10.63
CA THR A 1036 -21.25 -8.67 9.58
C THR A 1036 -22.22 -9.13 8.51
N GLY A 1037 -21.86 -8.91 7.25
CA GLY A 1037 -22.65 -9.33 6.09
C GLY A 1037 -21.77 -9.73 4.91
N LYS A 1038 -22.31 -10.58 4.05
CA LYS A 1038 -21.66 -10.99 2.79
C LYS A 1038 -22.11 -10.09 1.65
N THR A 1039 -21.16 -9.46 0.98
CA THR A 1039 -21.36 -8.72 -0.27
C THR A 1039 -20.79 -9.54 -1.44
N ILE A 1040 -21.38 -9.39 -2.63
CA ILE A 1040 -21.06 -10.28 -3.78
C ILE A 1040 -20.45 -9.46 -4.91
N TRP A 1041 -19.25 -9.84 -5.36
CA TRP A 1041 -18.54 -9.23 -6.48
C TRP A 1041 -18.25 -10.26 -7.56
N GLY A 1042 -19.12 -10.35 -8.58
CA GLY A 1042 -19.00 -11.40 -9.60
C GLY A 1042 -19.02 -12.80 -8.95
N PRO A 1043 -17.99 -13.67 -9.18
CA PRO A 1043 -17.90 -14.96 -8.51
C PRO A 1043 -17.33 -14.89 -7.09
N HIS A 1044 -16.93 -13.71 -6.61
CA HIS A 1044 -16.29 -13.53 -5.31
C HIS A 1044 -17.29 -13.10 -4.24
N THR A 1045 -17.13 -13.65 -3.04
CA THR A 1045 -17.87 -13.21 -1.84
C THR A 1045 -16.91 -12.46 -0.94
N VAL A 1046 -17.30 -11.25 -0.53
CA VAL A 1046 -16.58 -10.44 0.45
C VAL A 1046 -17.38 -10.45 1.74
N VAL A 1047 -16.70 -10.59 2.89
CA VAL A 1047 -17.32 -10.49 4.21
C VAL A 1047 -16.92 -9.15 4.78
N ASP A 1048 -17.90 -8.29 5.03
CA ASP A 1048 -17.71 -6.95 5.57
C ASP A 1048 -18.25 -6.88 6.99
N THR A 1049 -17.49 -6.24 7.89
CA THR A 1049 -17.94 -5.89 9.24
C THR A 1049 -17.94 -4.38 9.39
N MET A 1050 -19.05 -3.80 9.85
CA MET A 1050 -19.19 -2.36 10.05
C MET A 1050 -20.00 -2.05 11.31
N PRO A 1051 -19.84 -0.85 11.93
CA PRO A 1051 -20.73 -0.41 12.99
C PRO A 1051 -22.20 -0.41 12.54
N ALA A 1052 -23.10 -0.88 13.42
CA ALA A 1052 -24.54 -0.95 13.16
C ALA A 1052 -25.16 0.42 12.87
N VAL A 1053 -24.52 1.52 13.28
CA VAL A 1053 -24.92 2.87 12.90
C VAL A 1053 -23.78 3.55 12.17
N GLN A 1054 -24.08 4.15 11.03
CA GLN A 1054 -23.14 4.98 10.29
C GLN A 1054 -23.66 6.39 10.12
N ALA A 1055 -22.74 7.35 10.06
CA ALA A 1055 -23.04 8.77 9.93
C ALA A 1055 -22.21 9.44 8.85
N VAL A 1056 -22.75 10.47 8.21
CA VAL A 1056 -22.04 11.32 7.26
C VAL A 1056 -22.57 12.75 7.32
N ALA A 1057 -21.75 13.71 6.89
CA ALA A 1057 -22.14 15.10 6.75
C ALA A 1057 -21.87 15.60 5.33
N TRP A 1058 -22.80 16.40 4.79
CA TRP A 1058 -22.70 17.00 3.46
C TRP A 1058 -23.08 18.48 3.54
N ARG A 1059 -22.34 19.33 2.84
CA ARG A 1059 -22.58 20.78 2.79
C ARG A 1059 -23.12 21.19 1.44
N ALA A 1060 -24.29 21.82 1.42
CA ALA A 1060 -24.88 22.39 0.22
C ALA A 1060 -24.21 23.73 -0.16
N VAL A 1061 -24.47 24.18 -1.39
CA VAL A 1061 -23.93 25.44 -1.94
C VAL A 1061 -24.39 26.67 -1.14
N ASP A 1062 -25.58 26.61 -0.53
CA ASP A 1062 -26.11 27.68 0.32
C ASP A 1062 -25.43 27.77 1.70
N GLY A 1063 -24.49 26.85 1.99
CA GLY A 1063 -23.74 26.78 3.24
C GLY A 1063 -24.41 25.97 4.35
N SER A 1064 -25.63 25.48 4.15
CA SER A 1064 -26.27 24.55 5.08
C SER A 1064 -25.61 23.16 5.04
N VAL A 1065 -25.72 22.43 6.15
CA VAL A 1065 -25.10 21.11 6.33
C VAL A 1065 -26.19 20.09 6.67
N ALA A 1066 -26.23 18.99 5.93
CA ALA A 1066 -27.06 17.84 6.24
C ALA A 1066 -26.23 16.77 6.95
N PHE A 1067 -26.76 16.23 8.04
CA PHE A 1067 -26.25 15.07 8.76
C PHE A 1067 -27.19 13.90 8.50
N PHE A 1068 -26.65 12.78 8.03
CA PHE A 1068 -27.40 11.54 7.80
C PHE A 1068 -26.85 10.46 8.71
N LEU A 1069 -27.72 9.80 9.47
CA LEU A 1069 -27.38 8.68 10.35
C LEU A 1069 -28.33 7.52 10.06
N THR A 1070 -27.82 6.36 9.70
CA THR A 1070 -28.64 5.19 9.37
C THR A 1070 -28.27 3.99 10.22
N ASN A 1071 -29.26 3.19 10.60
CA ASN A 1071 -29.11 1.95 11.34
C ASN A 1071 -29.14 0.76 10.37
N LEU A 1072 -28.03 0.05 10.29
CA LEU A 1072 -27.79 -1.12 9.47
C LEU A 1072 -28.07 -2.43 10.24
N SER A 1073 -28.66 -2.42 11.43
CA SER A 1073 -29.05 -3.65 12.11
C SER A 1073 -30.55 -3.94 12.00
N THR A 1074 -30.92 -5.17 12.37
CA THR A 1074 -32.32 -5.59 12.50
C THR A 1074 -32.94 -5.18 13.84
N GLU A 1075 -32.19 -4.49 14.71
CA GLU A 1075 -32.62 -4.06 16.04
C GLU A 1075 -32.55 -2.54 16.15
N ALA A 1076 -33.30 -1.95 17.09
CA ALA A 1076 -33.17 -0.53 17.38
C ALA A 1076 -31.84 -0.23 18.07
N GLN A 1077 -31.17 0.86 17.67
CA GLN A 1077 -29.86 1.25 18.21
C GLN A 1077 -29.96 2.59 18.93
N SER A 1078 -29.54 2.63 20.19
CA SER A 1078 -29.43 3.87 20.98
C SER A 1078 -27.97 4.26 21.12
N PHE A 1079 -27.63 5.49 20.76
CA PHE A 1079 -26.25 5.96 20.74
C PHE A 1079 -26.16 7.46 20.98
N THR A 1080 -24.96 7.93 21.32
CA THR A 1080 -24.63 9.34 21.37
C THR A 1080 -23.67 9.67 20.23
N TRP A 1081 -23.85 10.82 19.61
CA TRP A 1081 -22.99 11.33 18.55
C TRP A 1081 -22.69 12.81 18.76
N GLU A 1082 -21.61 13.27 18.14
CA GLU A 1082 -21.08 14.62 18.29
C GLU A 1082 -20.86 15.30 16.93
N ILE A 1083 -21.23 16.58 16.86
CA ILE A 1083 -20.80 17.50 15.81
C ILE A 1083 -19.86 18.56 16.38
N ASP A 1084 -18.77 18.83 15.66
CA ASP A 1084 -17.86 19.95 15.90
C ASP A 1084 -18.19 21.09 14.92
N PHE A 1085 -18.51 22.28 15.43
CA PHE A 1085 -18.96 23.41 14.61
C PHE A 1085 -17.87 23.92 13.65
N ALA A 1086 -16.59 23.88 14.05
CA ALA A 1086 -15.49 24.29 13.19
C ALA A 1086 -15.26 23.26 12.08
N ARG A 1087 -15.20 21.97 12.44
CA ARG A 1087 -15.00 20.86 11.51
C ARG A 1087 -16.14 20.74 10.49
N HIS A 1088 -17.37 20.99 10.92
CA HIS A 1088 -18.56 20.97 10.07
C HIS A 1088 -18.93 22.34 9.48
N ARG A 1089 -18.09 23.38 9.66
CA ARG A 1089 -18.26 24.71 9.06
C ARG A 1089 -19.59 25.39 9.37
N LEU A 1090 -20.05 25.26 10.61
CA LEU A 1090 -21.32 25.80 11.10
C LEU A 1090 -21.17 27.18 11.78
N GLY A 1091 -19.96 27.73 11.89
CA GLY A 1091 -19.71 29.01 12.56
C GLY A 1091 -19.80 28.88 14.08
N LYS A 1092 -20.31 29.89 14.79
CA LYS A 1092 -20.47 29.88 16.26
C LYS A 1092 -21.84 29.37 16.72
N ALA A 1093 -22.82 29.38 15.84
CA ALA A 1093 -24.19 28.98 16.12
C ALA A 1093 -24.88 28.48 14.84
N ALA A 1094 -25.80 27.54 14.99
CA ALA A 1094 -26.61 27.02 13.89
C ALA A 1094 -28.04 26.73 14.33
N VAL A 1095 -28.98 26.80 13.40
CA VAL A 1095 -30.35 26.28 13.58
C VAL A 1095 -30.40 24.87 13.00
N ILE A 1096 -30.69 23.89 13.85
CA ILE A 1096 -30.71 22.47 13.47
C ILE A 1096 -32.15 21.94 13.50
N LYS A 1097 -32.58 21.27 12.44
CA LYS A 1097 -33.91 20.69 12.36
C LYS A 1097 -33.97 19.35 11.61
N PRO A 1098 -34.89 18.44 11.95
CA PRO A 1098 -35.18 17.27 11.13
C PRO A 1098 -35.62 17.63 9.70
N LEU A 1099 -35.32 16.76 8.74
CA LEU A 1099 -35.75 16.92 7.36
C LEU A 1099 -37.28 17.03 7.26
N GLY A 1100 -37.78 18.15 6.74
CA GLY A 1100 -39.21 18.44 6.61
C GLY A 1100 -39.84 19.17 7.80
N ALA A 1101 -39.13 19.34 8.92
CA ALA A 1101 -39.63 20.12 10.04
C ALA A 1101 -39.68 21.63 9.70
N LYS A 1102 -40.71 22.33 10.20
CA LYS A 1102 -40.84 23.79 10.05
C LYS A 1102 -39.89 24.52 10.99
N GLU A 1103 -39.92 24.15 12.27
CA GLU A 1103 -39.11 24.75 13.33
C GLU A 1103 -37.81 23.98 13.55
N GLY A 1104 -36.82 24.67 14.15
CA GLY A 1104 -35.51 24.11 14.46
C GLY A 1104 -34.96 24.68 15.75
N MET A 1105 -34.07 23.94 16.39
CA MET A 1105 -33.41 24.38 17.62
C MET A 1105 -32.19 25.22 17.27
N ARG A 1106 -32.11 26.43 17.83
CA ARG A 1106 -30.87 27.22 17.79
C ARG A 1106 -29.89 26.64 18.78
N VAL A 1107 -28.70 26.32 18.30
CA VAL A 1107 -27.59 25.77 19.10
C VAL A 1107 -26.41 26.71 19.02
N VAL A 1108 -25.78 26.97 20.17
CA VAL A 1108 -24.58 27.81 20.30
C VAL A 1108 -23.52 26.99 21.02
N GLY A 1109 -22.30 27.01 20.50
CA GLY A 1109 -21.18 26.32 21.13
C GLY A 1109 -20.19 25.77 20.09
N PRO A 1110 -19.01 25.30 20.53
CA PRO A 1110 -18.02 24.69 19.65
C PRO A 1110 -18.39 23.26 19.27
N ARG A 1111 -19.22 22.58 20.08
CA ARG A 1111 -19.67 21.20 19.90
C ARG A 1111 -21.12 21.03 20.31
N LEU A 1112 -21.78 20.01 19.77
CA LEU A 1112 -23.10 19.55 20.19
C LEU A 1112 -23.10 18.03 20.30
N HIS A 1113 -23.50 17.52 21.47
CA HIS A 1113 -23.74 16.11 21.71
C HIS A 1113 -25.24 15.83 21.63
N ARG A 1114 -25.62 14.74 21.00
CA ARG A 1114 -27.02 14.30 20.91
C ARG A 1114 -27.12 12.81 21.17
N LYS A 1115 -28.06 12.43 22.02
CA LYS A 1115 -28.50 11.05 22.20
C LYS A 1115 -29.65 10.79 21.24
N GLU A 1116 -29.57 9.71 20.48
CA GLU A 1116 -30.58 9.32 19.51
C GLU A 1116 -30.89 7.83 19.65
N THR A 1117 -32.09 7.44 19.27
CA THR A 1117 -32.48 6.03 19.09
C THR A 1117 -33.02 5.87 17.68
N LEU A 1118 -32.33 5.07 16.86
CA LEU A 1118 -32.78 4.73 15.51
C LEU A 1118 -33.52 3.38 15.54
N PRO A 1119 -34.71 3.26 14.94
CA PRO A 1119 -35.39 1.98 14.80
C PRO A 1119 -34.60 1.05 13.86
N THR A 1120 -34.98 -0.23 13.82
CA THR A 1120 -34.51 -1.21 12.83
C THR A 1120 -34.55 -0.63 11.43
N ARG A 1121 -33.43 -0.70 10.69
CA ARG A 1121 -33.32 -0.13 9.32
C ARG A 1121 -33.73 1.36 9.23
N GLY A 1122 -33.57 2.10 10.33
CA GLY A 1122 -34.00 3.50 10.45
C GLY A 1122 -32.99 4.52 9.94
N LEU A 1123 -33.48 5.70 9.57
CA LEU A 1123 -32.68 6.84 9.10
C LEU A 1123 -33.08 8.12 9.83
N LEU A 1124 -32.10 8.87 10.32
CA LEU A 1124 -32.23 10.24 10.79
C LEU A 1124 -31.54 11.19 9.82
N THR A 1125 -32.23 12.25 9.41
CA THR A 1125 -31.66 13.34 8.62
C THR A 1125 -31.90 14.68 9.32
N LEU A 1126 -30.81 15.40 9.62
CA LEU A 1126 -30.85 16.72 10.24
C LEU A 1126 -30.21 17.75 9.32
N ILE A 1127 -30.85 18.90 9.18
CA ILE A 1127 -30.34 20.05 8.42
C ILE A 1127 -29.94 21.14 9.41
N ALA A 1128 -28.67 21.54 9.37
CA ALA A 1128 -28.10 22.62 10.15
C ALA A 1128 -27.82 23.82 9.25
N ARG A 1129 -28.34 24.99 9.63
CA ARG A 1129 -28.08 26.26 8.95
C ARG A 1129 -27.24 27.17 9.84
N PRO A 1130 -26.04 27.60 9.41
CA PRO A 1130 -25.25 28.58 10.15
C PRO A 1130 -26.07 29.85 10.41
N VAL A 1131 -26.01 30.37 11.64
CA VAL A 1131 -26.54 31.71 11.95
C VAL A 1131 -25.47 32.71 11.53
N LYS A 1132 -25.86 33.67 10.68
CA LYS A 1132 -24.97 34.75 10.23
C LYS A 1132 -24.57 35.66 11.38
#